data_AF-A0A8C1TBR9-F1
#
_entry.id   AF-A0A8C1TBR9-F1
#
_cell.length_a   1.000
_cell.length_b   1.000
_cell.length_c   1.000
_cell.angle_alpha   90.00
_cell.angle_beta   90.00
_cell.angle_gamma   90.00
#
_symmetry.space_group_name_H-M   'P 1'
#
loop_
_entity.id
_entity.type
_entity.pdbx_description
1 polymer ?
#
loop_
_entity_poly.entity_id
_entity_poly.type
_entity_poly.pdbx_seq_one_letter_code
_entity_poly.pdbx_strand_id
1 'polypeptide(L)'
;MNTKERGEAEGEKEIERKKDITEETSQTYSTEAQKTEDDKFSQDTLALHNQLQQALEEADRQNTSAQDLRSKLVEQSKKVLEAEHKLVFLEAENQRLKKAAESLMEARKQIEVLQGESMQQEEELMHLRSQVEFQKMQAAVIAQLEGERAALERERENLRGTVDSLRAAVRKGDQLELTNQNLKADLERLGRTLESARRHEEELQAELRESGVEVESLTRGREEALLEVMRLEQEKEACQAELDSQRRELRQREREMARLRQQLESTTSALEHGNQRACSLEAQNRRMCQEISQLKETCAQFEELQKENLQLGTLNTESKVQIDSLTKDLANESAHSRELSNQIAKLNRTLEELQTKLEMAATQQQRSSPEVAFSPLDSHTQKIEGCESNRQSPSLSGSPQEATFSIVDKANHNQSLGPTIYAAEDSENTRTKQPHTMAETGTGSQEALSQRLINTERENALLQREREVLLSQLTQSQSACAQLREQLDALQRHSISLQENCAKLQALNTKLQVEQASLSSEHVAVLARRNESELRCAALEAESRVWLKEKEESVMRLEAVRRDHERLTALQQRQEAELEELYKELLERKAQLEEAAESIRVERQKMEKVAQEQVESEKELERLKIDNERYQNLQKEWVQVQSELLAQSSVLRAELSTAQLERTRLEGELSTLKEQNQQLDLNSVRLSSQYQLLTQLKANLEEENRHLVEQNQNLAKDNKALLESRLESRDQHHNQQREYLDKLNELRREKQKLVEKIMDQYRVLEPGLSGMCPPKQPKKSNWIADRMKKLIKPKGGSKEGRTQSIAAGSIENLVDTVDGAPISSASVHEQDPISAPVSPSTLRRISEDDQPKANLRTGRRKLGSRHGWALGRGRVGISQSFSPGDQRVQPRIRLRSSQTGSTALWEHDGSPTPSQESPSEEGRVDSEENISPAHSDVSRVSSGTEDFHTSFDKQQDTENKQA
;
A
#
# COMPACT_ATOMS: atom_id res chain seq x y z
N MET A 1 0.25 40.65 -115.79
CA MET A 1 1.22 41.10 -116.82
C MET A 1 0.91 40.31 -118.08
N ASN A 2 0.54 40.97 -119.18
CA ASN A 2 1.43 41.39 -120.28
C ASN A 2 1.67 40.22 -121.26
N THR A 3 1.60 40.38 -122.59
CA THR A 3 1.54 41.59 -123.45
C THR A 3 0.80 41.26 -124.77
N LYS A 4 0.14 42.20 -125.47
CA LYS A 4 0.60 42.95 -126.68
C LYS A 4 1.14 42.07 -127.84
N GLU A 5 1.00 42.40 -129.13
CA GLU A 5 0.55 43.64 -129.81
C GLU A 5 0.13 43.40 -131.28
N ARG A 6 -0.62 44.36 -131.87
CA ARG A 6 -0.63 44.87 -133.28
C ARG A 6 -0.59 43.91 -134.50
N GLY A 7 -0.98 44.35 -135.71
CA GLY A 7 -1.48 45.66 -136.19
C GLY A 7 -2.45 45.47 -137.37
N GLU A 8 -3.30 46.44 -137.71
CA GLU A 8 -2.99 47.52 -138.68
C GLU A 8 -2.76 46.93 -140.10
N ALA A 9 -3.68 46.91 -141.08
CA ALA A 9 -4.69 47.85 -141.63
C ALA A 9 -4.24 48.46 -142.98
N GLU A 10 -5.20 49.03 -143.73
CA GLU A 10 -5.06 49.65 -145.06
C GLU A 10 -4.73 48.69 -146.23
N GLY A 11 -5.14 48.96 -147.47
CA GLY A 11 -5.95 50.08 -147.96
C GLY A 11 -6.44 49.90 -149.40
N GLU A 12 -7.31 50.80 -149.85
CA GLU A 12 -7.90 50.83 -151.20
C GLU A 12 -6.87 51.23 -152.27
N LYS A 13 -7.04 50.76 -153.52
CA LYS A 13 -7.02 51.67 -154.69
C LYS A 13 -7.51 51.09 -156.02
N GLU A 14 -8.43 51.85 -156.60
CA GLU A 14 -8.94 51.81 -157.96
C GLU A 14 -8.02 52.63 -158.90
N ILE A 15 -7.52 52.00 -159.98
CA ILE A 15 -7.01 52.62 -161.22
C ILE A 15 -7.27 51.58 -162.33
N GLU A 16 -8.10 51.74 -163.37
CA GLU A 16 -8.48 52.89 -164.21
C GLU A 16 -7.42 53.30 -165.25
N ARG A 17 -7.23 52.46 -166.27
CA ARG A 17 -6.88 52.80 -167.68
C ARG A 17 -7.21 51.60 -168.58
N LYS A 18 -8.02 51.72 -169.64
CA LYS A 18 -7.86 52.48 -170.92
C LYS A 18 -6.84 51.79 -171.84
N LYS A 19 -7.11 51.53 -173.14
CA LYS A 19 -8.21 51.98 -174.02
C LYS A 19 -8.32 51.06 -175.27
N ASP A 20 -9.44 51.19 -176.00
CA ASP A 20 -9.74 51.10 -177.45
C ASP A 20 -8.78 50.33 -178.42
N ILE A 21 -9.24 49.76 -179.53
CA ILE A 21 -9.56 50.50 -180.78
C ILE A 21 -10.70 49.83 -181.58
N THR A 22 -11.79 50.59 -181.73
CA THR A 22 -12.80 50.71 -182.81
C THR A 22 -13.26 49.54 -183.70
N GLU A 23 -14.57 49.51 -183.93
CA GLU A 23 -15.25 48.89 -185.08
C GLU A 23 -15.15 49.76 -186.37
N GLU A 24 -15.79 49.29 -187.45
CA GLU A 24 -16.14 49.99 -188.71
C GLU A 24 -15.04 50.51 -189.66
N THR A 25 -15.08 50.04 -190.92
CA THR A 25 -15.51 50.85 -192.10
C THR A 25 -15.64 49.96 -193.35
N SER A 26 -16.22 50.50 -194.44
CA SER A 26 -16.75 49.72 -195.57
C SER A 26 -16.29 50.18 -196.98
N GLN A 27 -16.09 49.19 -197.86
CA GLN A 27 -16.33 49.19 -199.33
C GLN A 27 -15.41 49.98 -200.31
N THR A 28 -15.46 49.48 -201.57
CA THR A 28 -15.05 50.09 -202.85
C THR A 28 -13.55 50.08 -203.21
N TYR A 29 -13.10 50.10 -204.48
CA TYR A 29 -13.78 50.20 -205.80
C TYR A 29 -13.16 49.24 -206.85
N SER A 30 -13.90 48.95 -207.94
CA SER A 30 -13.45 48.15 -209.09
C SER A 30 -12.72 48.97 -210.17
N THR A 31 -11.97 48.31 -211.07
CA THR A 31 -11.92 48.68 -212.51
C THR A 31 -11.56 47.47 -213.40
N GLU A 32 -11.91 47.54 -214.69
CA GLU A 32 -11.85 46.46 -215.68
C GLU A 32 -10.69 46.63 -216.68
N ALA A 33 -10.38 45.59 -217.49
CA ALA A 33 -10.39 45.70 -218.97
C ALA A 33 -9.88 44.45 -219.73
N GLN A 34 -10.78 43.85 -220.55
CA GLN A 34 -10.50 43.27 -221.88
C GLN A 34 -9.62 41.97 -221.96
N LYS A 35 -9.75 41.08 -222.97
CA LYS A 35 -10.47 41.12 -224.26
C LYS A 35 -10.94 39.73 -224.75
N THR A 36 -11.79 39.77 -225.77
CA THR A 36 -12.51 38.73 -226.54
C THR A 36 -11.70 37.60 -227.20
N GLU A 37 -12.39 36.47 -227.46
CA GLU A 37 -12.20 35.49 -228.58
C GLU A 37 -10.84 34.74 -228.65
N ASP A 38 -10.75 33.44 -228.98
CA ASP A 38 -11.62 32.58 -229.80
C ASP A 38 -11.50 31.06 -229.43
N ASP A 39 -12.05 30.17 -230.26
CA ASP A 39 -12.45 28.78 -229.95
C ASP A 39 -11.37 27.65 -229.94
N LYS A 40 -11.62 26.57 -229.16
CA LYS A 40 -10.90 25.25 -229.02
C LYS A 40 -9.54 25.22 -228.28
N PHE A 41 -9.19 24.20 -227.47
CA PHE A 41 -9.81 22.91 -227.12
C PHE A 41 -9.92 22.74 -225.58
N SER A 42 -11.00 22.11 -225.10
CA SER A 42 -11.33 22.04 -223.67
C SER A 42 -11.18 20.63 -223.07
N GLN A 43 -10.29 20.45 -222.08
CA GLN A 43 -10.33 19.25 -221.21
C GLN A 43 -9.72 19.42 -219.80
N ASP A 44 -8.59 20.14 -219.65
CA ASP A 44 -7.77 20.04 -218.42
C ASP A 44 -8.33 20.78 -217.18
N THR A 45 -9.16 21.81 -217.34
CA THR A 45 -9.57 22.70 -216.24
C THR A 45 -10.50 22.06 -215.21
N LEU A 46 -11.21 20.99 -215.56
CA LEU A 46 -12.12 20.28 -214.64
C LEU A 46 -11.40 19.33 -213.65
N ALA A 47 -10.16 18.95 -213.93
CA ALA A 47 -9.41 18.04 -213.07
C ALA A 47 -8.97 18.71 -211.75
N LEU A 48 -8.55 19.97 -211.81
CA LEU A 48 -7.95 20.70 -210.69
C LEU A 48 -8.97 21.02 -209.58
N HIS A 49 -10.22 21.32 -209.94
CA HIS A 49 -11.25 21.74 -208.97
C HIS A 49 -11.64 20.62 -207.99
N ASN A 50 -11.79 19.39 -208.50
CA ASN A 50 -12.15 18.22 -207.68
C ASN A 50 -11.09 17.87 -206.62
N GLN A 51 -9.80 18.04 -206.95
CA GLN A 51 -8.71 17.79 -205.99
C GLN A 51 -8.73 18.77 -204.81
N LEU A 52 -9.07 20.05 -205.05
CA LEU A 52 -9.13 21.06 -203.99
C LEU A 52 -10.25 20.78 -202.99
N GLN A 53 -11.39 20.25 -203.44
CA GLN A 53 -12.53 19.95 -202.56
C GLN A 53 -12.26 18.72 -201.67
N GLN A 54 -11.61 17.66 -202.18
CA GLN A 54 -11.23 16.52 -201.35
C GLN A 54 -10.26 16.94 -200.21
N ALA A 55 -9.30 17.81 -200.49
CA ALA A 55 -8.35 18.29 -199.49
C ALA A 55 -9.02 19.05 -198.33
N LEU A 56 -10.13 19.76 -198.59
CA LEU A 56 -10.93 20.44 -197.55
C LEU A 56 -11.72 19.43 -196.69
N GLU A 57 -12.38 18.44 -197.30
CA GLU A 57 -13.11 17.40 -196.57
C GLU A 57 -12.19 16.49 -195.72
N GLU A 58 -10.93 16.31 -196.13
CA GLU A 58 -9.92 15.65 -195.32
C GLU A 58 -9.42 16.53 -194.16
N ALA A 59 -9.25 17.83 -194.38
CA ALA A 59 -8.86 18.78 -193.32
C ALA A 59 -9.93 18.87 -192.20
N ASP A 60 -11.21 18.92 -192.55
CA ASP A 60 -12.30 18.93 -191.55
C ASP A 60 -12.43 17.60 -190.79
N ARG A 61 -12.17 16.46 -191.44
CA ARG A 61 -12.06 15.16 -190.76
C ARG A 61 -10.88 15.13 -189.78
N GLN A 62 -9.73 15.70 -190.16
CA GLN A 62 -8.59 15.80 -189.25
C GLN A 62 -8.89 16.73 -188.07
N ASN A 63 -9.48 17.89 -188.31
CA ASN A 63 -9.83 18.88 -187.27
C ASN A 63 -10.83 18.32 -186.25
N THR A 64 -11.91 17.67 -186.72
CA THR A 64 -12.87 16.99 -185.84
C THR A 64 -12.22 15.87 -185.03
N SER A 65 -11.36 15.04 -185.64
CA SER A 65 -10.61 14.01 -184.89
C SER A 65 -9.67 14.59 -183.82
N ALA A 66 -9.04 15.75 -184.09
CA ALA A 66 -8.18 16.44 -183.14
C ALA A 66 -8.97 17.04 -181.96
N GLN A 67 -10.16 17.58 -182.22
CA GLN A 67 -11.08 18.04 -181.17
C GLN A 67 -11.56 16.87 -180.29
N ASP A 68 -11.82 15.72 -180.91
CA ASP A 68 -12.28 14.51 -180.23
C ASP A 68 -11.17 13.78 -179.45
N LEU A 69 -9.90 14.03 -179.76
CA LEU A 69 -8.75 13.65 -178.93
C LEU A 69 -8.53 14.64 -177.77
N ARG A 70 -8.74 15.95 -178.00
CA ARG A 70 -8.66 16.98 -176.95
C ARG A 70 -9.71 16.79 -175.86
N SER A 71 -10.96 16.46 -176.22
CA SER A 71 -12.03 16.17 -175.23
C SER A 71 -11.68 14.97 -174.35
N LYS A 72 -11.21 13.86 -174.96
CA LYS A 72 -10.77 12.66 -174.24
C LYS A 72 -9.55 12.95 -173.34
N LEU A 73 -8.60 13.77 -173.79
CA LEU A 73 -7.46 14.18 -172.97
C LEU A 73 -7.91 15.00 -171.74
N VAL A 74 -8.84 15.96 -171.91
CA VAL A 74 -9.42 16.75 -170.81
C VAL A 74 -10.16 15.86 -169.81
N GLU A 75 -10.92 14.86 -170.27
CA GLU A 75 -11.55 13.87 -169.39
C GLU A 75 -10.53 13.06 -168.58
N GLN A 76 -9.43 12.62 -169.22
CA GLN A 76 -8.37 11.89 -168.52
C GLN A 76 -7.66 12.78 -167.49
N SER A 77 -7.34 14.03 -167.84
CA SER A 77 -6.80 15.01 -166.88
C SER A 77 -7.74 15.23 -165.70
N LYS A 78 -9.05 15.33 -165.91
CA LYS A 78 -10.04 15.43 -164.82
C LYS A 78 -10.07 14.19 -163.93
N LYS A 79 -10.01 12.98 -164.52
CA LYS A 79 -9.97 11.71 -163.78
C LYS A 79 -8.69 11.54 -162.97
N VAL A 80 -7.55 12.04 -163.48
CA VAL A 80 -6.27 12.10 -162.74
C VAL A 80 -6.38 13.05 -161.55
N LEU A 81 -6.84 14.30 -161.74
CA LEU A 81 -7.04 15.26 -160.64
C LEU A 81 -8.02 14.72 -159.57
N GLU A 82 -9.11 14.08 -159.99
CA GLU A 82 -10.04 13.41 -159.07
C GLU A 82 -9.44 12.21 -158.32
N ALA A 83 -8.38 11.59 -158.83
CA ALA A 83 -7.65 10.52 -158.13
C ALA A 83 -6.58 11.10 -157.20
N GLU A 84 -5.88 12.17 -157.60
CA GLU A 84 -4.92 12.91 -156.76
C GLU A 84 -5.61 13.50 -155.53
N HIS A 85 -6.78 14.14 -155.69
CA HIS A 85 -7.58 14.62 -154.55
C HIS A 85 -7.99 13.48 -153.59
N LYS A 86 -8.30 12.28 -154.09
CA LYS A 86 -8.61 11.10 -153.27
C LYS A 86 -7.39 10.56 -152.55
N LEU A 87 -6.22 10.55 -153.19
CA LEU A 87 -4.95 10.19 -152.55
C LEU A 87 -4.60 11.16 -151.42
N VAL A 88 -4.64 12.47 -151.66
CA VAL A 88 -4.36 13.48 -150.62
C VAL A 88 -5.33 13.37 -149.44
N PHE A 89 -6.62 13.08 -149.70
CA PHE A 89 -7.59 12.81 -148.64
C PHE A 89 -7.23 11.55 -147.82
N LEU A 90 -6.93 10.44 -148.49
CA LEU A 90 -6.54 9.18 -147.83
C LEU A 90 -5.22 9.31 -147.08
N GLU A 91 -4.26 10.09 -147.56
CA GLU A 91 -3.01 10.40 -146.85
C GLU A 91 -3.28 11.23 -145.59
N ALA A 92 -4.13 12.26 -145.67
CA ALA A 92 -4.53 13.05 -144.51
C ALA A 92 -5.28 12.21 -143.46
N GLU A 93 -6.15 11.29 -143.90
CA GLU A 93 -6.82 10.35 -143.00
C GLU A 93 -5.86 9.30 -142.43
N ASN A 94 -4.90 8.80 -143.20
CA ASN A 94 -3.85 7.91 -142.70
C ASN A 94 -2.95 8.59 -141.66
N GLN A 95 -2.60 9.86 -141.86
CA GLN A 95 -1.90 10.68 -140.86
C GLN A 95 -2.75 10.93 -139.60
N ARG A 96 -4.05 11.17 -139.76
CA ARG A 96 -5.00 11.30 -138.63
C ARG A 96 -5.09 10.00 -137.83
N LEU A 97 -5.16 8.85 -138.49
CA LEU A 97 -5.19 7.53 -137.84
C LEU A 97 -3.87 7.18 -137.15
N LYS A 98 -2.72 7.57 -137.71
CA LYS A 98 -1.42 7.45 -137.04
C LYS A 98 -1.37 8.24 -135.75
N LYS A 99 -1.75 9.53 -135.79
CA LYS A 99 -1.85 10.39 -134.58
C LYS A 99 -2.83 9.84 -133.54
N ALA A 100 -3.95 9.25 -133.99
CA ALA A 100 -4.87 8.57 -133.08
C ALA A 100 -4.22 7.34 -132.43
N ALA A 101 -3.54 6.49 -133.20
CA ALA A 101 -2.83 5.32 -132.67
C ALA A 101 -1.67 5.70 -131.73
N GLU A 102 -0.94 6.77 -132.03
CA GLU A 102 0.09 7.37 -131.17
C GLU A 102 -0.52 7.83 -129.83
N SER A 103 -1.62 8.59 -129.86
CA SER A 103 -2.32 9.03 -128.64
C SER A 103 -2.90 7.87 -127.82
N LEU A 104 -3.33 6.77 -128.46
CA LEU A 104 -3.78 5.56 -127.78
C LEU A 104 -2.61 4.76 -127.18
N MET A 105 -1.44 4.77 -127.81
CA MET A 105 -0.21 4.19 -127.25
C MET A 105 0.30 5.00 -126.05
N GLU A 106 0.18 6.33 -126.08
CA GLU A 106 0.47 7.22 -124.96
C GLU A 106 -0.52 7.01 -123.81
N ALA A 107 -1.83 6.96 -124.09
CA ALA A 107 -2.84 6.62 -123.09
C ALA A 107 -2.62 5.23 -122.47
N ARG A 108 -2.23 4.23 -123.27
CA ARG A 108 -1.88 2.89 -122.77
C ARG A 108 -0.68 2.92 -121.83
N LYS A 109 0.39 3.64 -122.17
CA LYS A 109 1.54 3.83 -121.28
C LYS A 109 1.15 4.54 -119.98
N GLN A 110 0.30 5.56 -120.05
CA GLN A 110 -0.18 6.28 -118.87
C GLN A 110 -1.02 5.36 -117.96
N ILE A 111 -1.82 4.44 -118.53
CA ILE A 111 -2.54 3.42 -117.78
C ILE A 111 -1.57 2.42 -117.14
N GLU A 112 -0.51 1.98 -117.83
CA GLU A 112 0.52 1.10 -117.24
C GLU A 112 1.28 1.77 -116.08
N VAL A 113 1.57 3.08 -116.18
CA VAL A 113 2.16 3.87 -115.08
C VAL A 113 1.19 3.97 -113.90
N LEU A 114 -0.07 4.37 -114.14
CA LEU A 114 -1.10 4.48 -113.09
C LEU A 114 -1.41 3.12 -112.43
N GLN A 115 -1.30 2.01 -113.16
CA GLN A 115 -1.39 0.66 -112.61
C GLN A 115 -0.19 0.34 -111.73
N GLY A 116 1.04 0.71 -112.13
CA GLY A 116 2.22 0.61 -111.28
C GLY A 116 2.11 1.41 -109.99
N GLU A 117 1.66 2.67 -110.08
CA GLU A 117 1.40 3.55 -108.92
C GLU A 117 0.30 2.97 -108.01
N SER A 118 -0.78 2.40 -108.57
CA SER A 118 -1.84 1.74 -107.80
C SER A 118 -1.33 0.50 -107.06
N MET A 119 -0.51 -0.34 -107.70
CA MET A 119 0.10 -1.50 -107.05
C MET A 119 1.05 -1.09 -105.92
N GLN A 120 1.85 -0.04 -106.12
CA GLN A 120 2.72 0.53 -105.08
C GLN A 120 1.91 1.06 -103.89
N GLN A 121 0.80 1.78 -104.15
CA GLN A 121 -0.11 2.24 -103.09
C GLN A 121 -0.77 1.07 -102.35
N GLU A 122 -1.12 -0.02 -103.02
CA GLU A 122 -1.62 -1.24 -102.37
C GLU A 122 -0.56 -1.92 -101.50
N GLU A 123 0.69 -2.01 -101.95
CA GLU A 123 1.82 -2.52 -101.16
C GLU A 123 2.11 -1.64 -99.93
N GLU A 124 2.13 -0.31 -100.09
CA GLU A 124 2.27 0.64 -98.98
C GLU A 124 1.11 0.54 -97.98
N LEU A 125 -0.14 0.45 -98.45
CA LEU A 125 -1.31 0.26 -97.60
C LEU A 125 -1.26 -1.07 -96.84
N MET A 126 -0.76 -2.15 -97.46
CA MET A 126 -0.57 -3.44 -96.80
C MET A 126 0.56 -3.39 -95.76
N HIS A 127 1.66 -2.69 -96.05
CA HIS A 127 2.75 -2.47 -95.10
C HIS A 127 2.28 -1.64 -93.88
N LEU A 128 1.60 -0.52 -94.12
CA LEU A 128 1.04 0.34 -93.06
C LEU A 128 0.00 -0.40 -92.22
N ARG A 129 -0.88 -1.22 -92.82
CA ARG A 129 -1.79 -2.10 -92.08
C ARG A 129 -1.03 -3.07 -91.18
N SER A 130 0.01 -3.74 -91.70
CA SER A 130 0.84 -4.66 -90.91
C SER A 130 1.56 -3.94 -89.76
N GLN A 131 2.08 -2.74 -89.99
CA GLN A 131 2.70 -1.90 -88.97
C GLN A 131 1.70 -1.48 -87.87
N VAL A 132 0.47 -1.11 -88.25
CA VAL A 132 -0.59 -0.75 -87.29
C VAL A 132 -1.04 -1.96 -86.47
N GLU A 133 -1.18 -3.15 -87.06
CA GLU A 133 -1.49 -4.36 -86.28
C GLU A 133 -0.33 -4.76 -85.34
N PHE A 134 0.94 -4.57 -85.75
CA PHE A 134 2.08 -4.73 -84.86
C PHE A 134 2.06 -3.74 -83.70
N GLN A 135 1.76 -2.46 -83.96
CA GLN A 135 1.63 -1.43 -82.92
C GLN A 135 0.47 -1.72 -81.95
N LYS A 136 -0.67 -2.21 -82.44
CA LYS A 136 -1.79 -2.67 -81.59
C LYS A 136 -1.38 -3.85 -80.71
N MET A 137 -0.67 -4.83 -81.26
CA MET A 137 -0.15 -5.97 -80.50
C MET A 137 0.86 -5.51 -79.43
N GLN A 138 1.77 -4.60 -79.78
CA GLN A 138 2.73 -4.02 -78.85
C GLN A 138 2.03 -3.24 -77.72
N ALA A 139 1.02 -2.43 -78.04
CA ALA A 139 0.22 -1.71 -77.05
C ALA A 139 -0.56 -2.65 -76.12
N ALA A 140 -1.12 -3.74 -76.64
CA ALA A 140 -1.80 -4.76 -75.83
C ALA A 140 -0.83 -5.48 -74.87
N VAL A 141 0.38 -5.80 -75.32
CA VAL A 141 1.43 -6.39 -74.46
C VAL A 141 1.90 -5.40 -73.39
N ILE A 142 2.07 -4.11 -73.72
CA ILE A 142 2.40 -3.08 -72.74
C ILE A 142 1.29 -2.97 -71.69
N ALA A 143 0.03 -2.85 -72.10
CA ALA A 143 -1.11 -2.77 -71.18
C ALA A 143 -1.25 -4.02 -70.28
N GLN A 144 -0.93 -5.22 -70.79
CA GLN A 144 -0.86 -6.43 -69.96
C GLN A 144 0.27 -6.34 -68.92
N LEU A 145 1.49 -5.97 -69.33
CA LEU A 145 2.64 -5.85 -68.43
C LEU A 145 2.45 -4.74 -67.38
N GLU A 146 1.78 -3.65 -67.73
CA GLU A 146 1.37 -2.59 -66.79
C GLU A 146 0.32 -3.10 -65.79
N GLY A 147 -0.65 -3.91 -66.25
CA GLY A 147 -1.62 -4.58 -65.39
C GLY A 147 -0.98 -5.58 -64.41
N GLU A 148 -0.07 -6.42 -64.90
CA GLU A 148 0.71 -7.38 -64.09
C GLU A 148 1.61 -6.66 -63.09
N ARG A 149 2.33 -5.61 -63.51
CA ARG A 149 3.11 -4.75 -62.60
C ARG A 149 2.22 -4.14 -61.52
N ALA A 150 1.07 -3.58 -61.88
CA ALA A 150 0.16 -2.98 -60.92
C ALA A 150 -0.48 -4.01 -59.97
N ALA A 151 -0.63 -5.28 -60.39
CA ALA A 151 -1.02 -6.37 -59.49
C ALA A 151 0.11 -6.67 -58.48
N LEU A 152 1.34 -6.86 -58.96
CA LEU A 152 2.52 -7.11 -58.13
C LEU A 152 2.84 -5.97 -57.16
N GLU A 153 2.60 -4.71 -57.55
CA GLU A 153 2.76 -3.55 -56.66
C GLU A 153 1.74 -3.54 -55.51
N ARG A 154 0.48 -3.92 -55.79
CA ARG A 154 -0.55 -4.13 -54.74
C ARG A 154 -0.22 -5.32 -53.84
N GLU A 155 0.26 -6.44 -54.39
CA GLU A 155 0.71 -7.59 -53.59
C GLU A 155 1.90 -7.23 -52.69
N ARG A 156 2.88 -6.48 -53.21
CA ARG A 156 4.00 -5.93 -52.43
C ARG A 156 3.53 -5.01 -51.30
N GLU A 157 2.52 -4.18 -51.54
CA GLU A 157 1.96 -3.28 -50.53
C GLU A 157 1.13 -4.02 -49.47
N ASN A 158 0.36 -5.04 -49.87
CA ASN A 158 -0.31 -5.96 -48.94
C ASN A 158 0.70 -6.72 -48.08
N LEU A 159 1.78 -7.26 -48.68
CA LEU A 159 2.86 -7.94 -47.97
C LEU A 159 3.66 -6.99 -47.06
N ARG A 160 3.82 -5.72 -47.43
CA ARG A 160 4.36 -4.70 -46.53
C ARG A 160 3.44 -4.48 -45.33
N GLY A 161 2.13 -4.38 -45.57
CA GLY A 161 1.12 -4.26 -44.51
C GLY A 161 1.12 -5.44 -43.54
N THR A 162 1.29 -6.68 -44.01
CA THR A 162 1.41 -7.85 -43.13
C THR A 162 2.77 -7.90 -42.41
N VAL A 163 3.87 -7.49 -43.05
CA VAL A 163 5.17 -7.36 -42.36
C VAL A 163 5.14 -6.30 -41.26
N ASP A 164 4.52 -5.14 -41.50
CA ASP A 164 4.43 -4.06 -40.52
C ASP A 164 3.41 -4.37 -39.40
N SER A 165 2.35 -5.14 -39.67
CA SER A 165 1.45 -5.67 -38.61
C SER A 165 2.11 -6.79 -37.79
N LEU A 166 2.89 -7.69 -38.41
CA LEU A 166 3.72 -8.67 -37.70
C LEU A 166 4.78 -8.00 -36.83
N ARG A 167 5.44 -6.94 -37.30
CA ARG A 167 6.36 -6.11 -36.49
C ARG A 167 5.65 -5.47 -35.29
N ALA A 168 4.41 -5.01 -35.46
CA ALA A 168 3.60 -4.50 -34.35
C ALA A 168 3.18 -5.60 -33.38
N ALA A 169 2.93 -6.83 -33.85
CA ALA A 169 2.66 -7.99 -33.02
C ALA A 169 3.90 -8.44 -32.22
N VAL A 170 5.09 -8.45 -32.83
CA VAL A 170 6.36 -8.74 -32.14
C VAL A 170 6.59 -7.74 -31.01
N ARG A 171 6.48 -6.43 -31.26
CA ARG A 171 6.60 -5.40 -30.21
C ARG A 171 5.61 -5.57 -29.06
N LYS A 172 4.40 -6.06 -29.34
CA LYS A 172 3.42 -6.42 -28.30
C LYS A 172 3.82 -7.68 -27.55
N GLY A 173 4.44 -8.65 -28.22
CA GLY A 173 5.11 -9.80 -27.61
C GLY A 173 6.22 -9.37 -26.65
N ASP A 174 7.19 -8.58 -27.13
CA ASP A 174 8.30 -8.03 -26.33
C ASP A 174 7.79 -7.31 -25.07
N GLN A 175 6.75 -6.47 -25.22
CA GLN A 175 6.10 -5.76 -24.11
C GLN A 175 5.40 -6.72 -23.12
N LEU A 176 4.75 -7.77 -23.60
CA LEU A 176 4.12 -8.80 -22.76
C LEU A 176 5.18 -9.68 -22.07
N GLU A 177 6.31 -9.97 -22.71
CA GLU A 177 7.43 -10.66 -22.08
C GLU A 177 8.05 -9.82 -20.97
N LEU A 178 8.24 -8.51 -21.17
CA LEU A 178 8.70 -7.58 -20.14
C LEU A 178 7.72 -7.52 -18.94
N THR A 179 6.41 -7.42 -19.17
CA THR A 179 5.44 -7.47 -18.06
C THR A 179 5.43 -8.83 -17.35
N ASN A 180 5.60 -9.95 -18.06
CA ASN A 180 5.75 -11.27 -17.44
C ASN A 180 7.07 -11.40 -16.64
N GLN A 181 8.16 -10.78 -17.07
CA GLN A 181 9.41 -10.74 -16.32
C GLN A 181 9.28 -9.92 -15.04
N ASN A 182 8.63 -8.75 -15.09
CA ASN A 182 8.33 -7.93 -13.92
C ASN A 182 7.42 -8.69 -12.93
N LEU A 183 6.31 -9.28 -13.40
CA LEU A 183 5.40 -10.08 -12.56
C LEU A 183 6.10 -11.29 -11.93
N LYS A 184 7.05 -11.94 -12.61
CA LYS A 184 7.90 -12.98 -12.01
C LYS A 184 8.81 -12.43 -10.91
N ALA A 185 9.49 -11.31 -11.16
CA ALA A 185 10.34 -10.67 -10.17
C ALA A 185 9.54 -10.22 -8.93
N ASP A 186 8.31 -9.75 -9.11
CA ASP A 186 7.41 -9.36 -8.02
C ASP A 186 6.84 -10.58 -7.27
N LEU A 187 6.50 -11.67 -7.96
CA LEU A 187 6.17 -12.95 -7.32
C LEU A 187 7.34 -13.51 -6.50
N GLU A 188 8.58 -13.41 -6.99
CA GLU A 188 9.77 -13.80 -6.23
C GLU A 188 10.02 -12.87 -5.03
N ARG A 189 9.83 -11.56 -5.18
CA ARG A 189 9.92 -10.59 -4.07
C ARG A 189 8.90 -10.92 -2.98
N LEU A 190 7.63 -11.13 -3.37
CA LEU A 190 6.54 -11.50 -2.47
C LEU A 190 6.78 -12.86 -1.81
N GLY A 191 7.34 -13.83 -2.55
CA GLY A 191 7.78 -15.12 -2.01
C GLY A 191 8.84 -14.93 -0.90
N ARG A 192 9.89 -14.15 -1.16
CA ARG A 192 10.95 -13.86 -0.18
C ARG A 192 10.41 -13.11 1.05
N THR A 193 9.50 -12.15 0.88
CA THR A 193 8.88 -11.47 2.04
C THR A 193 7.94 -12.38 2.83
N LEU A 194 7.21 -13.28 2.16
CA LEU A 194 6.36 -14.27 2.83
C LEU A 194 7.20 -15.30 3.59
N GLU A 195 8.30 -15.78 3.01
CA GLU A 195 9.26 -16.61 3.74
C GLU A 195 9.89 -15.88 4.92
N SER A 196 10.20 -14.58 4.79
CA SER A 196 10.74 -13.78 5.89
C SER A 196 9.73 -13.59 7.02
N ALA A 197 8.48 -13.26 6.69
CA ALA A 197 7.39 -13.18 7.65
C ALA A 197 7.11 -14.52 8.34
N ARG A 198 7.22 -15.63 7.60
CA ARG A 198 7.10 -16.98 8.15
C ARG A 198 8.25 -17.34 9.08
N ARG A 199 9.51 -16.97 8.78
CA ARG A 199 10.63 -17.15 9.71
C ARG A 199 10.38 -16.37 11.01
N HIS A 200 9.90 -15.13 10.89
CA HIS A 200 9.53 -14.32 12.05
C HIS A 200 8.35 -14.91 12.85
N GLU A 201 7.38 -15.57 12.19
CA GLU A 201 6.34 -16.34 12.88
C GLU A 201 6.91 -17.57 13.59
N GLU A 202 7.82 -18.31 12.96
CA GLU A 202 8.50 -19.47 13.54
C GLU A 202 9.41 -19.09 14.72
N GLU A 203 10.04 -17.90 14.68
CA GLU A 203 10.80 -17.25 15.75
C GLU A 203 9.90 -16.83 16.92
N LEU A 204 8.83 -16.07 16.68
CA LEU A 204 7.85 -15.68 17.72
C LEU A 204 7.17 -16.90 18.37
N GLN A 205 6.95 -17.97 17.61
CA GLN A 205 6.47 -19.23 18.16
C GLN A 205 7.55 -19.98 18.98
N ALA A 206 8.84 -19.72 18.78
CA ALA A 206 9.90 -20.25 19.63
C ALA A 206 9.97 -19.47 20.95
N GLU A 207 10.00 -18.14 20.90
CA GLU A 207 9.94 -17.26 22.07
C GLU A 207 8.73 -17.56 22.98
N LEU A 208 7.55 -17.82 22.39
CA LEU A 208 6.34 -18.23 23.11
C LEU A 208 6.46 -19.61 23.78
N ARG A 209 7.29 -20.52 23.24
CA ARG A 209 7.57 -21.83 23.88
C ARG A 209 8.61 -21.71 24.98
N GLU A 210 9.64 -20.90 24.78
CA GLU A 210 10.70 -20.65 25.76
C GLU A 210 10.13 -19.91 26.98
N SER A 211 9.43 -18.80 26.79
CA SER A 211 8.71 -18.11 27.89
C SER A 211 7.64 -18.99 28.56
N GLY A 212 7.01 -19.93 27.82
CA GLY A 212 6.15 -20.96 28.41
C GLY A 212 6.90 -21.89 29.37
N VAL A 213 8.08 -22.38 28.97
CA VAL A 213 8.94 -23.23 29.81
C VAL A 213 9.53 -22.44 30.99
N GLU A 214 9.85 -21.16 30.82
CA GLU A 214 10.25 -20.27 31.91
C GLU A 214 9.13 -20.11 32.94
N VAL A 215 7.89 -19.83 32.52
CA VAL A 215 6.72 -19.77 33.41
C VAL A 215 6.52 -21.10 34.14
N GLU A 216 6.62 -22.24 33.44
CA GLU A 216 6.57 -23.57 34.07
C GLU A 216 7.73 -23.84 35.04
N SER A 217 8.88 -23.16 34.89
CA SER A 217 9.99 -23.24 35.83
C SER A 217 9.78 -22.37 37.07
N LEU A 218 9.19 -21.18 36.89
CA LEU A 218 8.88 -20.25 37.97
C LEU A 218 7.69 -20.73 38.82
N THR A 219 6.71 -21.42 38.23
CA THR A 219 5.65 -22.09 39.01
C THR A 219 6.22 -23.22 39.86
N ARG A 220 7.07 -24.09 39.31
CA ARG A 220 7.76 -25.15 40.07
C ARG A 220 8.63 -24.58 41.18
N GLY A 221 9.47 -23.58 40.90
CA GLY A 221 10.28 -22.91 41.93
C GLY A 221 9.44 -22.25 43.02
N ARG A 222 8.25 -21.72 42.69
CA ARG A 222 7.28 -21.21 43.68
C ARG A 222 6.66 -22.34 44.51
N GLU A 223 6.31 -23.47 43.90
CA GLU A 223 5.77 -24.64 44.60
C GLU A 223 6.81 -25.25 45.56
N GLU A 224 8.06 -25.39 45.12
CA GLU A 224 9.21 -25.79 45.94
C GLU A 224 9.43 -24.82 47.12
N ALA A 225 9.40 -23.51 46.87
CA ALA A 225 9.51 -22.50 47.93
C ALA A 225 8.34 -22.54 48.93
N LEU A 226 7.11 -22.81 48.49
CA LEU A 226 5.95 -22.98 49.38
C LEU A 226 6.09 -24.23 50.26
N LEU A 227 6.63 -25.33 49.72
CA LEU A 227 6.91 -26.54 50.50
C LEU A 227 8.01 -26.28 51.55
N GLU A 228 9.06 -25.52 51.21
CA GLU A 228 10.11 -25.15 52.17
C GLU A 228 9.60 -24.19 53.25
N VAL A 229 8.71 -23.25 52.92
CA VAL A 229 8.02 -22.42 53.93
C VAL A 229 7.21 -23.30 54.89
N MET A 230 6.42 -24.24 54.39
CA MET A 230 5.67 -25.18 55.24
C MET A 230 6.60 -26.06 56.12
N ARG A 231 7.78 -26.42 55.62
CA ARG A 231 8.81 -27.17 56.36
C ARG A 231 9.38 -26.33 57.51
N LEU A 232 9.76 -25.08 57.23
CA LEU A 232 10.29 -24.12 58.21
C LEU A 232 9.25 -23.71 59.25
N GLU A 233 7.96 -23.64 58.88
CA GLU A 233 6.87 -23.40 59.83
C GLU A 233 6.71 -24.55 60.82
N GLN A 234 6.81 -25.81 60.36
CA GLN A 234 6.80 -26.99 61.24
C GLN A 234 8.03 -27.04 62.17
N GLU A 235 9.22 -26.69 61.68
CA GLU A 235 10.43 -26.59 62.52
C GLU A 235 10.31 -25.50 63.58
N LYS A 236 9.75 -24.34 63.22
CA LYS A 236 9.45 -23.24 64.14
C LYS A 236 8.43 -23.65 65.21
N GLU A 237 7.37 -24.37 64.85
CA GLU A 237 6.38 -24.89 65.81
C GLU A 237 7.00 -25.92 66.76
N ALA A 238 7.86 -26.81 66.26
CA ALA A 238 8.60 -27.77 67.09
C ALA A 238 9.52 -27.05 68.09
N CYS A 239 10.35 -26.11 67.64
CA CYS A 239 11.22 -25.31 68.50
C CYS A 239 10.42 -24.49 69.53
N GLN A 240 9.25 -23.96 69.17
CA GLN A 240 8.37 -23.26 70.11
C GLN A 240 7.81 -24.22 71.17
N ALA A 241 7.42 -25.44 70.80
CA ALA A 241 6.98 -26.46 71.74
C ALA A 241 8.08 -26.90 72.72
N GLU A 242 9.34 -26.96 72.27
CA GLU A 242 10.52 -27.21 73.11
C GLU A 242 10.81 -26.03 74.05
N LEU A 243 10.78 -24.78 73.58
CA LEU A 243 10.92 -23.61 74.45
C LEU A 243 9.84 -23.60 75.55
N ASP A 244 8.61 -23.95 75.21
CA ASP A 244 7.54 -24.05 76.20
C ASP A 244 7.62 -25.31 77.09
N SER A 245 8.30 -26.38 76.68
CA SER A 245 8.63 -27.50 77.58
C SER A 245 9.71 -27.11 78.58
N GLN A 246 10.80 -26.48 78.14
CA GLN A 246 11.85 -25.94 79.00
C GLN A 246 11.29 -24.89 79.99
N ARG A 247 10.37 -24.02 79.55
CA ARG A 247 9.64 -23.08 80.43
C ARG A 247 8.72 -23.77 81.44
N ARG A 248 8.25 -25.00 81.21
CA ARG A 248 7.50 -25.79 82.20
C ARG A 248 8.47 -26.41 83.21
N GLU A 249 9.58 -26.99 82.75
CA GLU A 249 10.62 -27.56 83.61
C GLU A 249 11.28 -26.51 84.51
N LEU A 250 11.62 -25.33 83.98
CA LEU A 250 12.24 -24.24 84.76
C LEU A 250 11.32 -23.84 85.92
N ARG A 251 10.02 -23.65 85.66
CA ARG A 251 9.02 -23.42 86.72
C ARG A 251 8.87 -24.59 87.68
N GLN A 252 9.21 -25.82 87.30
CA GLN A 252 9.26 -26.95 88.24
C GLN A 252 10.52 -26.87 89.13
N ARG A 253 11.70 -26.67 88.54
CA ARG A 253 12.98 -26.48 89.25
C ARG A 253 12.93 -25.28 90.20
N GLU A 254 12.24 -24.20 89.85
CA GLU A 254 11.98 -23.06 90.73
C GLU A 254 11.15 -23.44 91.98
N ARG A 255 10.07 -24.22 91.80
CA ARG A 255 9.24 -24.72 92.92
C ARG A 255 10.01 -25.69 93.80
N GLU A 256 10.87 -26.51 93.21
CA GLU A 256 11.75 -27.43 93.94
C GLU A 256 12.83 -26.68 94.72
N MET A 257 13.48 -25.67 94.13
CA MET A 257 14.38 -24.76 94.85
C MET A 257 13.67 -23.98 95.97
N ALA A 258 12.42 -23.55 95.77
CA ALA A 258 11.65 -22.88 96.83
C ALA A 258 11.37 -23.82 98.01
N ARG A 259 10.99 -25.07 97.75
CA ARG A 259 10.84 -26.11 98.80
C ARG A 259 12.16 -26.39 99.53
N LEU A 260 13.26 -26.52 98.79
CA LEU A 260 14.58 -26.77 99.37
C LEU A 260 15.08 -25.58 100.21
N ARG A 261 14.81 -24.34 99.81
CA ARG A 261 15.09 -23.14 100.65
C ARG A 261 14.26 -23.14 101.93
N GLN A 262 12.96 -23.43 101.85
CA GLN A 262 12.10 -23.55 103.03
C GLN A 262 12.55 -24.70 103.97
N GLN A 263 13.06 -25.80 103.43
CA GLN A 263 13.68 -26.88 104.22
C GLN A 263 15.02 -26.43 104.85
N LEU A 264 15.82 -25.64 104.15
CA LEU A 264 17.03 -25.05 104.72
C LEU A 264 16.68 -24.09 105.86
N GLU A 265 15.75 -23.16 105.65
CA GLU A 265 15.32 -22.16 106.64
C GLU A 265 14.70 -22.80 107.90
N SER A 266 13.93 -23.87 107.74
CA SER A 266 13.37 -24.63 108.87
C SER A 266 14.41 -25.47 109.59
N THR A 267 15.45 -25.96 108.90
CA THR A 267 16.56 -26.69 109.55
C THR A 267 17.59 -25.76 110.20
N THR A 268 17.89 -24.58 109.64
CA THR A 268 18.76 -23.58 110.27
C THR A 268 18.10 -23.01 111.53
N SER A 269 16.82 -22.63 111.48
CA SER A 269 16.10 -22.15 112.68
C SER A 269 15.97 -23.23 113.77
N ALA A 270 15.78 -24.51 113.40
CA ALA A 270 15.82 -25.62 114.34
C ALA A 270 17.22 -25.82 114.98
N LEU A 271 18.29 -25.63 114.20
CA LEU A 271 19.68 -25.66 114.69
C LEU A 271 20.01 -24.44 115.55
N GLU A 272 19.52 -23.24 115.22
CA GLU A 272 19.64 -22.03 116.05
C GLU A 272 18.96 -22.21 117.41
N HIS A 273 17.74 -22.74 117.43
CA HIS A 273 17.08 -23.14 118.68
C HIS A 273 17.81 -24.28 119.40
N GLY A 274 18.53 -25.15 118.69
CA GLY A 274 19.48 -26.11 119.27
C GLY A 274 20.64 -25.42 119.98
N ASN A 275 21.33 -24.51 119.29
CA ASN A 275 22.47 -23.75 119.78
C ASN A 275 22.10 -22.83 120.95
N GLN A 276 20.94 -22.18 120.92
CA GLN A 276 20.39 -21.39 122.03
C GLN A 276 20.20 -22.24 123.29
N ARG A 277 19.72 -23.48 123.16
CA ARG A 277 19.61 -24.46 124.26
C ARG A 277 20.97 -24.97 124.72
N ALA A 278 21.92 -25.20 123.82
CA ALA A 278 23.29 -25.56 124.18
C ALA A 278 23.97 -24.45 125.01
N CYS A 279 23.86 -23.19 124.56
CA CYS A 279 24.40 -22.02 125.27
C CYS A 279 23.76 -21.81 126.65
N SER A 280 22.45 -22.07 126.81
CA SER A 280 21.79 -21.96 128.11
C SER A 280 22.18 -23.08 129.07
N LEU A 281 22.38 -24.31 128.58
CA LEU A 281 22.92 -25.43 129.36
C LEU A 281 24.40 -25.21 129.72
N GLU A 282 25.21 -24.65 128.82
CA GLU A 282 26.58 -24.21 129.15
C GLU A 282 26.59 -23.14 130.24
N ALA A 283 25.69 -22.15 130.16
CA ALA A 283 25.58 -21.12 131.19
C ALA A 283 25.14 -21.70 132.55
N GLN A 284 24.29 -22.71 132.56
CA GLN A 284 23.95 -23.47 133.78
C GLN A 284 25.16 -24.26 134.30
N ASN A 285 25.86 -25.02 133.45
CA ASN A 285 27.07 -25.75 133.85
C ASN A 285 28.15 -24.83 134.42
N ARG A 286 28.36 -23.64 133.84
CA ARG A 286 29.30 -22.63 134.39
C ARG A 286 28.90 -22.16 135.79
N ARG A 287 27.59 -22.03 136.09
CA ARG A 287 27.09 -21.74 137.45
C ARG A 287 27.31 -22.93 138.39
N MET A 288 26.99 -24.15 137.98
CA MET A 288 27.27 -25.36 138.77
C MET A 288 28.78 -25.47 139.11
N CYS A 289 29.67 -25.12 138.19
CA CYS A 289 31.11 -25.08 138.46
C CYS A 289 31.51 -23.98 139.47
N GLN A 290 30.83 -22.83 139.48
CA GLN A 290 31.02 -21.78 140.48
C GLN A 290 30.53 -22.23 141.86
N GLU A 291 29.35 -22.84 141.95
CA GLU A 291 28.78 -23.42 143.17
C GLU A 291 29.69 -24.54 143.73
N ILE A 292 30.20 -25.43 142.87
CA ILE A 292 31.18 -26.47 143.26
C ILE A 292 32.50 -25.85 143.76
N SER A 293 32.90 -24.68 143.26
CA SER A 293 34.11 -23.98 143.73
C SER A 293 33.89 -23.35 145.10
N GLN A 294 32.75 -22.70 145.33
CA GLN A 294 32.33 -22.17 146.63
C GLN A 294 32.18 -23.27 147.69
N LEU A 295 31.66 -24.44 147.31
CA LEU A 295 31.60 -25.61 148.19
C LEU A 295 33.00 -26.13 148.55
N LYS A 296 33.97 -26.11 147.62
CA LYS A 296 35.37 -26.46 147.93
C LYS A 296 36.03 -25.45 148.87
N GLU A 297 35.77 -24.15 148.67
CA GLU A 297 36.28 -23.08 149.55
C GLU A 297 35.73 -23.23 150.98
N THR A 298 34.43 -23.49 151.15
CA THR A 298 33.84 -23.74 152.48
C THR A 298 34.30 -25.06 153.11
N CYS A 299 34.57 -26.11 152.32
CA CYS A 299 35.24 -27.32 152.84
C CYS A 299 36.67 -27.02 153.33
N ALA A 300 37.46 -26.22 152.61
CA ALA A 300 38.81 -25.82 153.04
C ALA A 300 38.77 -25.01 154.35
N GLN A 301 37.84 -24.06 154.48
CA GLN A 301 37.61 -23.32 155.72
C GLN A 301 37.23 -24.24 156.88
N PHE A 302 36.42 -25.27 156.64
CA PHE A 302 36.08 -26.27 157.66
C PHE A 302 37.30 -27.12 158.07
N GLU A 303 38.17 -27.49 157.14
CA GLU A 303 39.43 -28.18 157.48
C GLU A 303 40.40 -27.29 158.28
N GLU A 304 40.43 -25.99 158.03
CA GLU A 304 41.22 -25.03 158.81
C GLU A 304 40.68 -24.93 160.25
N LEU A 305 39.37 -24.71 160.41
CA LEU A 305 38.71 -24.74 161.72
C LEU A 305 38.91 -26.08 162.46
N GLN A 306 38.98 -27.21 161.74
CA GLN A 306 39.28 -28.52 162.33
C GLN A 306 40.74 -28.60 162.83
N LYS A 307 41.70 -28.03 162.09
CA LYS A 307 43.12 -27.94 162.50
C LYS A 307 43.28 -27.04 163.74
N GLU A 308 42.60 -25.89 163.77
CA GLU A 308 42.57 -25.00 164.94
C GLU A 308 41.97 -25.68 166.17
N ASN A 309 40.86 -26.43 166.01
CA ASN A 309 40.23 -27.16 167.11
C ASN A 309 41.16 -28.24 167.70
N LEU A 310 41.94 -28.94 166.85
CA LEU A 310 42.97 -29.88 167.29
C LEU A 310 44.15 -29.19 168.02
N GLN A 311 44.55 -27.99 167.59
CA GLN A 311 45.57 -27.17 168.27
C GLN A 311 45.08 -26.67 169.64
N LEU A 312 43.83 -26.21 169.74
CA LEU A 312 43.21 -25.87 171.02
C LEU A 312 43.08 -27.11 171.93
N GLY A 313 42.80 -28.29 171.35
CA GLY A 313 42.81 -29.56 172.06
C GLY A 313 44.17 -29.90 172.68
N THR A 314 45.26 -29.74 171.92
CA THR A 314 46.62 -29.99 172.42
C THR A 314 47.02 -29.00 173.52
N LEU A 315 46.82 -27.69 173.32
CA LEU A 315 47.04 -26.66 174.36
C LEU A 315 46.25 -26.91 175.65
N ASN A 316 45.01 -27.40 175.53
CA ASN A 316 44.19 -27.79 176.68
C ASN A 316 44.76 -29.02 177.41
N THR A 317 45.28 -30.03 176.68
CA THR A 317 45.98 -31.16 177.32
C THR A 317 47.29 -30.75 177.99
N GLU A 318 48.06 -29.83 177.41
CA GLU A 318 49.29 -29.28 178.01
C GLU A 318 48.97 -28.49 179.29
N SER A 319 47.97 -27.62 179.24
CA SER A 319 47.47 -26.87 180.40
C SER A 319 47.00 -27.80 181.52
N LYS A 320 46.31 -28.89 181.16
CA LYS A 320 45.90 -29.93 182.13
C LYS A 320 47.09 -30.64 182.77
N VAL A 321 48.11 -31.00 182.00
CA VAL A 321 49.34 -31.62 182.52
C VAL A 321 50.09 -30.66 183.46
N GLN A 322 50.09 -29.35 183.20
CA GLN A 322 50.63 -28.35 184.13
C GLN A 322 49.84 -28.32 185.46
N ILE A 323 48.51 -28.36 185.41
CA ILE A 323 47.64 -28.42 186.60
C ILE A 323 47.89 -29.70 187.41
N ASP A 324 47.97 -30.86 186.74
CA ASP A 324 48.25 -32.14 187.38
C ASP A 324 49.65 -32.16 188.04
N SER A 325 50.65 -31.49 187.44
CA SER A 325 51.98 -31.30 188.02
C SER A 325 51.94 -30.45 189.29
N LEU A 326 51.36 -29.26 189.23
CA LEU A 326 51.25 -28.34 190.39
C LEU A 326 50.48 -28.98 191.56
N THR A 327 49.45 -29.78 191.24
CA THR A 327 48.67 -30.54 192.24
C THR A 327 49.53 -31.60 192.96
N LYS A 328 50.46 -32.23 192.24
CA LYS A 328 51.40 -33.21 192.81
C LYS A 328 52.42 -32.55 193.73
N ASP A 329 52.94 -31.39 193.38
CA ASP A 329 53.94 -30.68 194.20
C ASP A 329 53.32 -30.12 195.49
N LEU A 330 52.09 -29.59 195.42
CA LEU A 330 51.30 -29.23 196.61
C LEU A 330 51.06 -30.43 197.54
N ALA A 331 50.82 -31.63 196.97
CA ALA A 331 50.68 -32.85 197.76
C ALA A 331 52.00 -33.21 198.49
N ASN A 332 53.16 -33.04 197.83
CA ASN A 332 54.49 -33.28 198.42
C ASN A 332 54.78 -32.34 199.59
N GLU A 333 54.55 -31.02 199.45
CA GLU A 333 54.70 -30.06 200.57
C GLU A 333 53.76 -30.38 201.74
N SER A 334 52.52 -30.80 201.44
CA SER A 334 51.57 -31.22 202.46
C SER A 334 52.06 -32.47 203.23
N ALA A 335 52.79 -33.38 202.59
CA ALA A 335 53.40 -34.53 203.26
C ALA A 335 54.55 -34.10 204.17
N HIS A 336 55.43 -33.23 203.68
CA HIS A 336 56.57 -32.70 204.45
C HIS A 336 56.12 -31.92 205.71
N SER A 337 55.03 -31.16 205.59
CA SER A 337 54.41 -30.43 206.71
C SER A 337 53.85 -31.36 207.80
N ARG A 338 53.32 -32.54 207.42
CA ARG A 338 52.84 -33.55 208.38
C ARG A 338 54.01 -34.23 209.11
N GLU A 339 55.13 -34.46 208.43
CA GLU A 339 56.34 -35.03 209.02
C GLU A 339 56.90 -34.13 210.13
N LEU A 340 57.00 -32.82 209.89
CA LEU A 340 57.40 -31.82 210.87
C LEU A 340 56.44 -31.76 212.07
N SER A 341 55.12 -31.78 211.82
CA SER A 341 54.10 -31.78 212.89
C SER A 341 54.24 -33.00 213.81
N ASN A 342 54.61 -34.17 213.27
CA ASN A 342 54.83 -35.39 214.06
C ASN A 342 56.08 -35.33 214.95
N GLN A 343 57.06 -34.48 214.61
CA GLN A 343 58.25 -34.26 215.44
C GLN A 343 57.92 -33.33 216.62
N ILE A 344 57.18 -32.24 216.37
CA ILE A 344 56.67 -31.32 217.41
C ILE A 344 55.83 -32.10 218.45
N ALA A 345 54.95 -33.00 217.99
CA ALA A 345 54.12 -33.83 218.86
C ALA A 345 54.90 -34.80 219.77
N LYS A 346 56.18 -35.08 219.50
CA LYS A 346 57.04 -35.86 220.42
C LYS A 346 57.66 -35.00 221.52
N LEU A 347 58.11 -33.79 221.17
CA LEU A 347 58.69 -32.83 222.13
C LEU A 347 57.67 -32.33 223.16
N ASN A 348 56.41 -32.15 222.75
CA ASN A 348 55.34 -31.71 223.66
C ASN A 348 55.10 -32.70 224.82
N ARG A 349 55.14 -34.02 224.56
CA ARG A 349 54.94 -35.03 225.62
C ARG A 349 56.05 -34.98 226.69
N THR A 350 57.29 -34.73 226.29
CA THR A 350 58.41 -34.55 227.23
C THR A 350 58.35 -33.23 228.02
N LEU A 351 57.53 -32.26 227.60
CA LEU A 351 57.23 -31.06 228.39
C LEU A 351 56.10 -31.32 229.40
N GLU A 352 55.04 -32.03 229.01
CA GLU A 352 53.89 -32.37 229.87
C GLU A 352 54.31 -33.11 231.16
N GLU A 353 55.26 -34.04 231.08
CA GLU A 353 55.79 -34.79 232.24
C GLU A 353 56.62 -33.96 233.25
N LEU A 354 57.08 -32.76 232.84
CA LEU A 354 57.76 -31.79 233.70
C LEU A 354 56.80 -30.69 234.18
N GLN A 355 55.86 -30.27 233.34
CA GLN A 355 54.92 -29.18 233.65
C GLN A 355 53.90 -29.56 234.73
N THR A 356 53.59 -30.85 234.87
CA THR A 356 52.79 -31.42 235.98
C THR A 356 53.40 -31.27 237.38
N LYS A 357 54.61 -30.68 237.52
CA LYS A 357 55.34 -30.57 238.80
C LYS A 357 55.55 -29.14 239.31
N LEU A 358 55.13 -28.09 238.58
CA LEU A 358 55.45 -26.70 238.94
C LEU A 358 54.25 -25.82 239.31
N GLU A 359 53.14 -25.89 238.58
CA GLU A 359 52.10 -24.83 238.63
C GLU A 359 50.80 -25.24 239.33
N MET A 360 50.91 -25.53 240.62
CA MET A 360 49.79 -25.53 241.58
C MET A 360 49.39 -24.10 242.03
N ALA A 361 49.69 -23.06 241.22
CA ALA A 361 49.74 -21.67 241.69
C ALA A 361 49.47 -20.58 240.61
N ALA A 362 48.31 -20.59 239.96
CA ALA A 362 47.72 -19.38 239.33
C ALA A 362 46.21 -19.56 239.10
N THR A 363 45.41 -18.51 239.30
CA THR A 363 43.94 -18.56 239.13
C THR A 363 43.39 -17.42 238.27
N GLN A 364 42.31 -17.73 237.53
CA GLN A 364 41.30 -16.83 236.93
C GLN A 364 41.67 -15.88 235.74
N GLN A 365 40.73 -15.85 234.77
CA GLN A 365 40.26 -14.71 233.95
C GLN A 365 40.99 -14.17 232.68
N GLN A 366 40.39 -14.52 231.52
CA GLN A 366 39.80 -13.63 230.48
C GLN A 366 40.62 -12.87 229.38
N ARG A 367 39.96 -12.78 228.19
CA ARG A 367 40.02 -11.71 227.13
C ARG A 367 41.28 -11.64 226.21
N SER A 368 41.27 -11.07 224.98
CA SER A 368 40.20 -10.83 223.96
C SER A 368 40.70 -10.22 222.62
N SER A 369 40.21 -10.72 221.47
CA SER A 369 39.95 -9.99 220.19
C SER A 369 41.17 -9.36 219.40
N PRO A 370 41.04 -8.42 218.41
CA PRO A 370 41.20 -8.74 216.95
C PRO A 370 42.13 -7.77 216.13
N GLU A 371 41.88 -7.61 214.80
CA GLU A 371 42.35 -6.55 213.83
C GLU A 371 43.75 -6.77 213.12
N VAL A 372 44.11 -6.26 211.90
CA VAL A 372 43.44 -5.50 210.80
C VAL A 372 44.23 -5.54 209.42
N ALA A 373 43.52 -5.39 208.27
CA ALA A 373 43.99 -4.96 206.90
C ALA A 373 45.05 -5.81 206.12
N PHE A 374 45.43 -5.61 204.84
CA PHE A 374 45.35 -4.48 203.87
C PHE A 374 45.12 -4.88 202.38
N SER A 375 44.74 -3.90 201.55
CA SER A 375 44.77 -3.91 200.05
C SER A 375 45.32 -2.57 199.52
N PRO A 376 45.94 -2.53 198.33
CA PRO A 376 45.62 -1.49 197.31
C PRO A 376 45.88 -1.94 195.84
N LEU A 377 45.74 -1.13 194.77
CA LEU A 377 44.67 -0.20 194.33
C LEU A 377 44.97 0.27 192.87
N ASP A 378 43.92 0.52 192.07
CA ASP A 378 43.75 1.19 190.75
C ASP A 378 44.90 1.96 190.04
N SER A 379 44.77 2.10 188.70
CA SER A 379 44.74 3.45 188.05
C SER A 379 44.37 3.47 186.56
N HIS A 380 43.86 4.64 186.10
CA HIS A 380 43.53 5.03 184.72
C HIS A 380 44.17 6.41 184.42
N THR A 381 44.72 6.64 183.22
CA THR A 381 45.11 7.95 182.61
C THR A 381 45.59 7.65 181.17
N GLN A 382 45.30 8.37 180.07
CA GLN A 382 45.09 9.78 179.68
C GLN A 382 46.35 10.60 179.31
N LYS A 383 46.47 10.88 177.99
CA LYS A 383 47.07 12.02 177.24
C LYS A 383 48.36 12.71 177.71
N ILE A 384 49.29 12.95 176.76
CA ILE A 384 50.13 14.16 176.62
C ILE A 384 50.76 14.23 175.19
N GLU A 385 51.39 15.35 174.81
CA GLU A 385 51.92 15.65 173.46
C GLU A 385 53.28 14.98 173.12
N GLY A 386 53.74 15.14 171.86
CA GLY A 386 55.14 14.88 171.46
C GLY A 386 55.35 14.73 169.94
N CYS A 387 56.26 15.52 169.35
CA CYS A 387 56.54 15.54 167.91
C CYS A 387 57.81 14.73 167.51
N GLU A 388 57.93 14.45 166.20
CA GLU A 388 59.16 14.01 165.49
C GLU A 388 59.73 12.61 165.86
N SER A 389 60.42 11.85 164.99
CA SER A 389 61.00 12.13 163.66
C SER A 389 61.20 10.82 162.87
N ASN A 390 61.43 10.89 161.54
CA ASN A 390 62.19 9.92 160.69
C ASN A 390 61.84 8.38 160.73
N ARG A 391 61.72 7.62 159.63
CA ARG A 391 62.09 7.80 158.20
C ARG A 391 61.16 6.99 157.27
N GLN A 392 60.94 7.53 156.06
CA GLN A 392 60.90 6.88 154.71
C GLN A 392 60.11 5.54 154.58
N SER A 393 58.99 5.41 153.84
CA SER A 393 58.69 5.73 152.41
C SER A 393 59.53 4.90 151.40
N PRO A 394 59.15 4.73 150.10
CA PRO A 394 57.98 5.29 149.37
C PRO A 394 57.28 4.38 148.28
N SER A 395 56.17 4.88 147.70
CA SER A 395 55.87 4.96 146.22
C SER A 395 55.58 3.74 145.31
N LEU A 396 54.83 3.85 144.18
CA LEU A 396 53.86 4.86 143.67
C LEU A 396 53.00 4.34 142.46
N SER A 397 52.06 5.19 142.02
CA SER A 397 51.33 5.35 140.73
C SER A 397 51.95 4.81 139.41
N GLY A 398 51.22 4.67 138.28
CA GLY A 398 49.82 5.05 137.97
C GLY A 398 49.48 5.06 136.45
N SER A 399 48.50 5.90 136.04
CA SER A 399 47.94 6.08 134.67
C SER A 399 48.74 7.13 133.83
N PRO A 400 48.38 7.58 132.59
CA PRO A 400 47.27 7.25 131.67
C PRO A 400 47.61 7.21 130.13
N GLN A 401 46.55 7.11 129.30
CA GLN A 401 46.27 7.72 127.96
C GLN A 401 47.33 8.03 126.85
N GLU A 402 46.89 7.76 125.61
CA GLU A 402 46.95 8.58 124.36
C GLU A 402 48.25 8.89 123.56
N ALA A 403 48.30 8.26 122.37
CA ALA A 403 48.30 8.90 121.03
C ALA A 403 49.56 9.53 120.36
N THR A 404 49.48 9.57 119.01
CA THR A 404 50.25 10.33 118.00
C THR A 404 51.66 9.89 117.53
N PHE A 405 51.65 9.28 116.32
CA PHE A 405 52.47 9.58 115.12
C PHE A 405 54.02 9.55 115.08
N SER A 406 54.52 9.11 113.89
CA SER A 406 55.82 9.45 113.25
C SER A 406 57.09 8.77 113.81
N ILE A 407 58.18 8.51 113.07
CA ILE A 407 58.42 8.15 111.65
C ILE A 407 59.90 7.64 111.52
N VAL A 408 60.18 6.77 110.55
CA VAL A 408 61.53 6.38 110.05
C VAL A 408 62.50 5.61 110.98
N ASP A 409 63.07 4.53 110.43
CA ASP A 409 64.20 3.77 110.97
C ASP A 409 65.55 4.50 110.84
N LYS A 410 66.42 4.38 111.85
CA LYS A 410 67.63 3.51 111.77
C LYS A 410 68.55 3.58 112.99
N ALA A 411 69.14 2.42 113.27
CA ALA A 411 70.46 2.20 113.88
C ALA A 411 70.76 2.76 115.30
N ASN A 412 71.05 1.86 116.24
CA ASN A 412 72.41 1.50 116.66
C ASN A 412 72.59 1.34 118.20
N HIS A 413 73.44 0.37 118.59
CA HIS A 413 74.15 0.22 119.88
C HIS A 413 73.38 -0.03 121.20
N ASN A 414 73.98 -0.90 122.04
CA ASN A 414 74.40 -0.64 123.43
C ASN A 414 75.52 -1.67 123.79
N GLN A 415 76.69 -1.34 124.37
CA GLN A 415 77.05 -0.65 125.64
C GLN A 415 76.91 -1.57 126.88
N SER A 416 77.67 -1.50 128.00
CA SER A 416 78.83 -0.69 128.48
C SER A 416 79.34 -1.24 129.85
N LEU A 417 80.56 -1.09 130.41
CA LEU A 417 81.95 -0.71 130.02
C LEU A 417 82.93 -0.99 131.21
N GLY A 418 84.20 -1.36 130.95
CA GLY A 418 85.34 -1.33 131.91
C GLY A 418 85.39 -2.40 133.04
N PRO A 419 86.41 -2.41 133.94
CA PRO A 419 87.58 -1.52 134.08
C PRO A 419 88.96 -2.27 134.06
N THR A 420 89.99 -1.73 134.74
CA THR A 420 91.44 -2.04 134.56
C THR A 420 92.16 -2.39 135.89
N ILE A 421 93.30 -3.12 135.83
CA ILE A 421 94.61 -2.95 136.56
C ILE A 421 95.21 -4.25 137.19
N TYR A 422 96.52 -4.53 136.91
CA TYR A 422 97.57 -5.36 137.59
C TYR A 422 97.25 -6.79 138.13
N ALA A 423 98.21 -7.72 138.38
CA ALA A 423 99.58 -8.00 137.92
C ALA A 423 100.05 -9.40 138.44
N ALA A 424 101.17 -9.94 137.93
CA ALA A 424 101.98 -11.07 138.47
C ALA A 424 101.33 -12.49 138.44
N GLU A 425 102.06 -13.63 138.35
CA GLU A 425 103.50 -13.88 138.08
C GLU A 425 103.77 -15.29 137.46
N ASP A 426 105.05 -15.59 137.17
CA ASP A 426 105.54 -16.65 136.26
C ASP A 426 105.58 -18.11 136.77
N SER A 427 105.69 -19.07 135.83
CA SER A 427 106.48 -20.33 135.93
C SER A 427 106.48 -21.10 134.60
N GLU A 428 107.53 -21.82 134.16
CA GLU A 428 108.97 -21.87 134.52
C GLU A 428 109.72 -22.66 133.41
N ASN A 429 111.02 -22.39 133.12
CA ASN A 429 111.90 -23.42 132.50
C ASN A 429 113.42 -23.19 132.73
N THR A 430 114.05 -24.15 133.41
CA THR A 430 115.48 -24.52 133.53
C THR A 430 116.62 -23.61 133.02
N ARG A 431 117.64 -23.35 133.88
CA ARG A 431 118.94 -24.08 133.87
C ARG A 431 119.81 -23.84 135.13
N THR A 432 120.76 -24.74 135.40
CA THR A 432 121.54 -24.90 136.66
C THR A 432 122.92 -24.21 136.73
N LYS A 433 123.39 -23.92 137.96
CA LYS A 433 124.80 -24.02 138.42
C LYS A 433 124.96 -23.97 139.97
N GLN A 434 126.19 -24.15 140.47
CA GLN A 434 126.65 -24.58 141.83
C GLN A 434 127.56 -23.48 142.48
N PRO A 435 128.28 -23.61 143.65
CA PRO A 435 128.32 -24.64 144.74
C PRO A 435 128.53 -24.15 146.24
N HIS A 436 128.67 -25.11 147.20
CA HIS A 436 129.39 -25.06 148.52
C HIS A 436 128.88 -24.15 149.68
N THR A 437 129.00 -24.41 151.01
CA THR A 437 129.58 -25.46 151.94
C THR A 437 128.92 -25.31 153.36
N MET A 438 129.18 -25.97 154.52
CA MET A 438 130.14 -26.97 155.11
C MET A 438 129.45 -27.68 156.34
N ALA A 439 129.79 -28.91 156.78
CA ALA A 439 130.70 -29.37 157.89
C ALA A 439 130.44 -28.85 159.35
N GLU A 440 130.57 -29.61 160.46
CA GLU A 440 130.80 -31.06 160.73
C GLU A 440 130.57 -31.48 162.23
N THR A 441 130.40 -32.80 162.51
CA THR A 441 130.65 -33.66 163.74
C THR A 441 130.57 -33.14 165.21
N GLY A 442 130.45 -33.96 166.29
CA GLY A 442 130.23 -35.42 166.47
C GLY A 442 130.63 -35.96 167.89
N THR A 443 130.21 -37.19 168.26
CA THR A 443 130.65 -38.01 169.44
C THR A 443 130.34 -37.46 170.88
N GLY A 444 130.54 -38.17 172.02
CA GLY A 444 130.91 -39.57 172.33
C GLY A 444 130.63 -39.94 173.81
N SER A 445 130.74 -41.23 174.19
CA SER A 445 130.46 -41.85 175.52
C SER A 445 131.47 -41.45 176.65
N GLN A 446 131.36 -41.79 177.94
CA GLN A 446 130.52 -42.77 178.71
C GLN A 446 130.31 -42.29 180.18
N GLU A 447 129.94 -43.18 181.12
CA GLU A 447 129.77 -42.97 182.58
C GLU A 447 128.52 -42.14 183.01
N ALA A 448 127.36 -42.51 182.49
CA ALA A 448 126.44 -43.51 183.08
C ALA A 448 125.38 -42.99 184.07
N LEU A 449 125.63 -41.92 184.84
CA LEU A 449 124.55 -41.25 185.62
C LEU A 449 124.46 -39.72 185.45
N SER A 450 125.44 -39.07 184.81
CA SER A 450 125.31 -37.65 184.42
C SER A 450 124.78 -37.49 182.98
N GLN A 451 125.34 -38.24 182.02
CA GLN A 451 125.06 -38.09 180.59
C GLN A 451 123.61 -38.41 180.13
N ARG A 452 122.78 -39.06 180.96
CA ARG A 452 121.44 -39.52 180.53
C ARG A 452 120.49 -38.35 180.20
N LEU A 453 120.72 -37.18 180.80
CA LEU A 453 120.00 -35.93 180.52
C LEU A 453 120.38 -35.36 179.13
N ILE A 454 121.67 -35.40 178.78
CA ILE A 454 122.19 -34.93 177.49
C ILE A 454 121.67 -35.78 176.32
N ASN A 455 121.43 -37.08 176.54
CA ASN A 455 120.79 -37.93 175.54
C ASN A 455 119.35 -37.48 175.26
N THR A 456 118.54 -37.20 176.29
CA THR A 456 117.17 -36.71 176.11
C THR A 456 117.09 -35.33 175.45
N GLU A 457 118.07 -34.45 175.68
CA GLU A 457 118.15 -33.16 174.97
C GLU A 457 118.51 -33.35 173.48
N ARG A 458 119.43 -34.27 173.16
CA ARG A 458 119.81 -34.61 171.78
C ARG A 458 118.66 -35.26 171.01
N GLU A 459 117.89 -36.16 171.63
CA GLU A 459 116.69 -36.76 171.04
C GLU A 459 115.63 -35.69 170.72
N ASN A 460 115.39 -34.75 171.63
CA ASN A 460 114.44 -33.65 171.42
C ASN A 460 114.86 -32.72 170.25
N ALA A 461 116.16 -32.44 170.12
CA ALA A 461 116.73 -31.65 169.03
C ALA A 461 116.80 -32.38 167.66
N LEU A 462 116.66 -33.71 167.65
CA LEU A 462 116.46 -34.51 166.43
C LEU A 462 114.98 -34.51 166.02
N LEU A 463 114.07 -34.78 166.96
CA LEU A 463 112.62 -34.76 166.74
C LEU A 463 112.11 -33.41 166.23
N GLN A 464 112.73 -32.29 166.66
CA GLN A 464 112.44 -30.96 166.12
C GLN A 464 112.82 -30.82 164.64
N ARG A 465 114.00 -31.31 164.23
CA ARG A 465 114.42 -31.31 162.83
C ARG A 465 113.58 -32.25 161.96
N GLU A 466 113.23 -33.43 162.47
CA GLU A 466 112.31 -34.34 161.79
C GLU A 466 110.93 -33.70 161.59
N ARG A 467 110.41 -32.99 162.60
CA ARG A 467 109.18 -32.20 162.48
C ARG A 467 109.29 -31.08 161.45
N GLU A 468 110.39 -30.35 161.39
CA GLU A 468 110.63 -29.31 160.38
C GLU A 468 110.71 -29.89 158.96
N VAL A 469 111.42 -31.01 158.78
CA VAL A 469 111.49 -31.74 157.50
C VAL A 469 110.10 -32.24 157.09
N LEU A 470 109.33 -32.85 158.00
CA LEU A 470 107.97 -33.30 157.71
C LEU A 470 107.03 -32.14 157.39
N LEU A 471 107.17 -30.98 158.04
CA LEU A 471 106.43 -29.77 157.67
C LEU A 471 106.84 -29.22 156.30
N SER A 472 108.12 -29.30 155.92
CA SER A 472 108.58 -28.95 154.57
C SER A 472 108.01 -29.90 153.50
N GLN A 473 107.96 -31.21 153.76
CA GLN A 473 107.35 -32.20 152.85
C GLN A 473 105.83 -32.04 152.78
N LEU A 474 105.16 -31.70 153.89
CA LEU A 474 103.73 -31.43 153.93
C LEU A 474 103.38 -30.16 153.14
N THR A 475 104.14 -29.08 153.31
CA THR A 475 103.92 -27.84 152.55
C THR A 475 104.25 -27.99 151.06
N GLN A 476 105.31 -28.74 150.71
CA GLN A 476 105.67 -29.03 149.32
C GLN A 476 104.64 -29.95 148.62
N SER A 477 104.10 -30.94 149.33
CA SER A 477 103.00 -31.76 148.80
C SER A 477 101.69 -30.98 148.73
N GLN A 478 101.40 -30.08 149.67
CA GLN A 478 100.26 -29.15 149.60
C GLN A 478 100.36 -28.20 148.40
N SER A 479 101.55 -27.65 148.10
CA SER A 479 101.74 -26.79 146.92
C SER A 479 101.58 -27.56 145.61
N ALA A 480 102.10 -28.80 145.53
CA ALA A 480 101.84 -29.68 144.37
C ALA A 480 100.35 -30.01 144.22
N CYS A 481 99.63 -30.24 145.32
CA CYS A 481 98.17 -30.42 145.30
C CYS A 481 97.41 -29.15 144.87
N ALA A 482 97.94 -27.96 145.18
CA ALA A 482 97.35 -26.70 144.72
C ALA A 482 97.55 -26.50 143.22
N GLN A 483 98.78 -26.69 142.71
CA GLN A 483 99.10 -26.62 141.28
C GLN A 483 98.28 -27.62 140.45
N LEU A 484 98.11 -28.86 140.93
CA LEU A 484 97.28 -29.87 140.26
C LEU A 484 95.78 -29.51 140.27
N ARG A 485 95.26 -28.87 141.32
CA ARG A 485 93.89 -28.32 141.33
C ARG A 485 93.75 -27.17 140.34
N GLU A 486 94.70 -26.24 140.32
CA GLU A 486 94.66 -25.09 139.42
C GLU A 486 94.75 -25.50 137.94
N GLN A 487 95.55 -26.52 137.62
CA GLN A 487 95.56 -27.17 136.30
C GLN A 487 94.24 -27.87 135.99
N LEU A 488 93.62 -28.57 136.97
CA LEU A 488 92.30 -29.19 136.79
C LEU A 488 91.22 -28.14 136.53
N ASP A 489 91.22 -27.03 137.28
CA ASP A 489 90.26 -25.94 137.15
C ASP A 489 90.48 -25.17 135.84
N ALA A 490 91.72 -25.06 135.35
CA ALA A 490 92.03 -24.52 134.04
C ALA A 490 91.51 -25.45 132.92
N LEU A 491 91.73 -26.77 133.04
CA LEU A 491 91.17 -27.77 132.11
C LEU A 491 89.64 -27.79 132.12
N GLN A 492 88.99 -27.60 133.28
CA GLN A 492 87.54 -27.43 133.37
C GLN A 492 87.08 -26.15 132.68
N ARG A 493 87.74 -25.01 132.92
CA ARG A 493 87.46 -23.74 132.21
C ARG A 493 87.63 -23.87 130.69
N HIS A 494 88.67 -24.55 130.22
CA HIS A 494 88.86 -24.84 128.79
C HIS A 494 87.79 -25.80 128.24
N SER A 495 87.38 -26.81 129.00
CA SER A 495 86.30 -27.73 128.62
C SER A 495 84.96 -26.99 128.49
N ILE A 496 84.61 -26.14 129.46
CA ILE A 496 83.41 -25.30 129.43
C ILE A 496 83.47 -24.33 128.24
N SER A 497 84.60 -23.64 128.03
CA SER A 497 84.76 -22.74 126.87
C SER A 497 84.64 -23.47 125.53
N LEU A 498 85.15 -24.70 125.44
CA LEU A 498 84.99 -25.53 124.24
C LEU A 498 83.55 -26.01 124.06
N GLN A 499 82.85 -26.40 125.13
CA GLN A 499 81.42 -26.72 125.10
C GLN A 499 80.57 -25.51 124.66
N GLU A 500 80.84 -24.32 125.20
CA GLU A 500 80.22 -23.08 124.74
C GLU A 500 80.49 -22.82 123.25
N ASN A 501 81.71 -23.04 122.78
CA ASN A 501 82.08 -22.79 121.39
C ASN A 501 81.44 -23.82 120.44
N CYS A 502 81.32 -25.08 120.87
CA CYS A 502 80.50 -26.08 120.19
C CYS A 502 79.02 -25.68 120.16
N ALA A 503 78.46 -25.17 121.25
CA ALA A 503 77.07 -24.69 121.29
C ALA A 503 76.85 -23.46 120.39
N LYS A 504 77.80 -22.51 120.35
CA LYS A 504 77.80 -21.35 119.44
C LYS A 504 77.85 -21.81 117.97
N LEU A 505 78.72 -22.77 117.63
CA LEU A 505 78.79 -23.35 116.29
C LEU A 505 77.52 -24.13 115.91
N GLN A 506 76.94 -24.89 116.83
CA GLN A 506 75.68 -25.60 116.62
C GLN A 506 74.53 -24.62 116.38
N ALA A 507 74.45 -23.53 117.16
CA ALA A 507 73.45 -22.48 116.99
C ALA A 507 73.63 -21.65 115.70
N LEU A 508 74.86 -21.54 115.18
CA LEU A 508 75.11 -20.96 113.85
C LEU A 508 74.74 -21.94 112.72
N ASN A 509 74.99 -23.24 112.90
CA ASN A 509 74.62 -24.27 111.93
C ASN A 509 73.09 -24.41 111.81
N THR A 510 72.35 -24.42 112.92
CA THR A 510 70.88 -24.44 112.88
C THR A 510 70.29 -23.17 112.28
N LYS A 511 70.89 -21.99 112.52
CA LYS A 511 70.52 -20.75 111.81
C LYS A 511 70.73 -20.89 110.30
N LEU A 512 71.90 -21.34 109.87
CA LEU A 512 72.20 -21.56 108.46
C LEU A 512 71.23 -22.56 107.80
N GLN A 513 70.84 -23.63 108.51
CA GLN A 513 69.84 -24.58 108.02
C GLN A 513 68.43 -23.96 107.91
N VAL A 514 68.03 -23.11 108.85
CA VAL A 514 66.75 -22.38 108.80
C VAL A 514 66.77 -21.34 107.67
N GLU A 515 67.87 -20.61 107.48
CA GLU A 515 68.06 -19.68 106.36
C GLU A 515 68.09 -20.42 105.00
N GLN A 516 68.70 -21.59 104.92
CA GLN A 516 68.67 -22.44 103.72
C GLN A 516 67.25 -22.98 103.45
N ALA A 517 66.48 -23.31 104.48
CA ALA A 517 65.08 -23.71 104.36
C ALA A 517 64.17 -22.54 103.95
N SER A 518 64.36 -21.34 104.51
CA SER A 518 63.58 -20.17 104.12
C SER A 518 63.88 -19.76 102.68
N LEU A 519 65.16 -19.60 102.32
CA LEU A 519 65.59 -19.24 100.96
C LEU A 519 65.16 -20.27 99.90
N SER A 520 65.18 -21.57 100.22
CA SER A 520 64.67 -22.58 99.29
C SER A 520 63.15 -22.56 99.16
N SER A 521 62.41 -22.29 100.24
CA SER A 521 60.95 -22.08 100.16
C SER A 521 60.58 -20.81 99.38
N GLU A 522 61.32 -19.71 99.56
CA GLU A 522 61.16 -18.45 98.82
C GLU A 522 61.48 -18.65 97.34
N HIS A 523 62.54 -19.37 97.01
CA HIS A 523 62.89 -19.71 95.63
C HIS A 523 61.79 -20.55 94.95
N VAL A 524 61.23 -21.55 95.64
CA VAL A 524 60.08 -22.32 95.12
C VAL A 524 58.84 -21.43 94.96
N ALA A 525 58.56 -20.53 95.88
CA ALA A 525 57.43 -19.59 95.78
C ALA A 525 57.61 -18.57 94.63
N VAL A 526 58.84 -18.11 94.38
CA VAL A 526 59.18 -17.22 93.25
C VAL A 526 59.07 -17.97 91.93
N LEU A 527 59.55 -19.22 91.83
CA LEU A 527 59.35 -20.05 90.65
C LEU A 527 57.87 -20.36 90.38
N ALA A 528 57.08 -20.63 91.43
CA ALA A 528 55.63 -20.84 91.28
C ALA A 528 54.94 -19.59 90.73
N ARG A 529 55.21 -18.40 91.29
CA ARG A 529 54.70 -17.11 90.80
C ARG A 529 55.16 -16.80 89.37
N ARG A 530 56.42 -17.13 89.04
CA ARG A 530 56.97 -16.98 87.69
C ARG A 530 56.20 -17.84 86.70
N ASN A 531 56.09 -19.14 86.95
CA ASN A 531 55.38 -20.08 86.07
C ASN A 531 53.90 -19.68 85.91
N GLU A 532 53.25 -19.23 87.00
CA GLU A 532 51.88 -18.71 86.96
C GLU A 532 51.76 -17.45 86.08
N SER A 533 52.76 -16.55 86.11
CA SER A 533 52.80 -15.37 85.22
C SER A 533 53.09 -15.74 83.76
N GLU A 534 54.00 -16.69 83.49
CA GLU A 534 54.30 -17.17 82.13
C GLU A 534 53.08 -17.87 81.51
N LEU A 535 52.30 -18.63 82.30
CA LEU A 535 51.03 -19.21 81.89
C LEU A 535 49.95 -18.15 81.61
N ARG A 536 49.86 -17.07 82.42
CA ARG A 536 48.97 -15.93 82.14
C ARG A 536 49.34 -15.21 80.84
N CYS A 537 50.63 -15.00 80.59
CA CYS A 537 51.10 -14.43 79.32
C CYS A 537 50.74 -15.32 78.13
N ALA A 538 50.97 -16.63 78.22
CA ALA A 538 50.62 -17.59 77.18
C ALA A 538 49.10 -17.65 76.91
N ALA A 539 48.26 -17.51 77.94
CA ALA A 539 46.81 -17.42 77.79
C ALA A 539 46.38 -16.13 77.07
N LEU A 540 46.89 -14.97 77.49
CA LEU A 540 46.61 -13.67 76.85
C LEU A 540 47.13 -13.62 75.40
N GLU A 541 48.26 -14.26 75.10
CA GLU A 541 48.73 -14.45 73.73
C GLU A 541 47.79 -15.34 72.90
N ALA A 542 47.26 -16.42 73.48
CA ALA A 542 46.29 -17.28 72.81
C ALA A 542 44.98 -16.54 72.52
N GLU A 543 44.45 -15.79 73.49
CA GLU A 543 43.29 -14.91 73.32
C GLU A 543 43.54 -13.85 72.24
N SER A 544 44.70 -13.19 72.25
CA SER A 544 45.08 -12.22 71.21
C SER A 544 45.15 -12.85 69.81
N ARG A 545 45.64 -14.09 69.69
CA ARG A 545 45.66 -14.84 68.43
C ARG A 545 44.25 -15.27 67.97
N VAL A 546 43.31 -15.50 68.88
CA VAL A 546 41.90 -15.74 68.55
C VAL A 546 41.23 -14.44 68.07
N TRP A 547 41.42 -13.33 68.79
CA TRP A 547 40.91 -12.01 68.37
C TRP A 547 41.45 -11.56 67.01
N LEU A 548 42.71 -11.86 66.70
CA LEU A 548 43.28 -11.60 65.36
C LEU A 548 42.59 -12.43 64.28
N LYS A 549 42.39 -13.73 64.50
CA LYS A 549 41.66 -14.59 63.55
C LYS A 549 40.22 -14.17 63.36
N GLU A 550 39.49 -13.86 64.44
CA GLU A 550 38.11 -13.41 64.34
C GLU A 550 38.00 -12.06 63.62
N LYS A 551 38.97 -11.16 63.82
CA LYS A 551 39.09 -9.93 63.04
C LYS A 551 39.37 -10.22 61.56
N GLU A 552 40.32 -11.10 61.24
CA GLU A 552 40.65 -11.52 59.86
C GLU A 552 39.42 -12.14 59.18
N GLU A 553 38.71 -13.06 59.85
CA GLU A 553 37.44 -13.61 59.37
C GLU A 553 36.38 -12.52 59.18
N SER A 554 36.25 -11.56 60.09
CA SER A 554 35.29 -10.44 59.94
C SER A 554 35.61 -9.59 58.70
N VAL A 555 36.89 -9.36 58.40
CA VAL A 555 37.32 -8.68 57.17
C VAL A 555 37.00 -9.53 55.94
N MET A 556 37.30 -10.83 55.96
CA MET A 556 36.98 -11.73 54.84
C MET A 556 35.46 -11.82 54.57
N ARG A 557 34.63 -11.82 55.63
CA ARG A 557 33.16 -11.73 55.53
C ARG A 557 32.72 -10.39 54.91
N LEU A 558 33.28 -9.27 55.36
CA LEU A 558 32.99 -7.94 54.82
C LEU A 558 33.42 -7.81 53.35
N GLU A 559 34.60 -8.32 52.97
CA GLU A 559 35.02 -8.31 51.57
C GLU A 559 34.21 -9.26 50.69
N ALA A 560 33.69 -10.38 51.21
CA ALA A 560 32.76 -11.24 50.47
C ALA A 560 31.47 -10.47 50.16
N VAL A 561 30.84 -9.87 51.17
CA VAL A 561 29.66 -9.00 50.99
C VAL A 561 29.95 -7.84 50.03
N ARG A 562 31.15 -7.25 50.09
CA ARG A 562 31.56 -6.18 49.16
C ARG A 562 31.66 -6.70 47.71
N ARG A 563 32.26 -7.87 47.48
CA ARG A 563 32.33 -8.51 46.15
C ARG A 563 30.95 -8.90 45.63
N ASP A 564 30.04 -9.32 46.49
CA ASP A 564 28.66 -9.65 46.10
C ASP A 564 27.82 -8.39 45.82
N HIS A 565 28.09 -7.26 46.50
CA HIS A 565 27.54 -5.96 46.13
C HIS A 565 28.14 -5.41 44.82
N GLU A 566 29.44 -5.57 44.58
CA GLU A 566 30.10 -5.28 43.29
C GLU A 566 29.49 -6.11 42.15
N ARG A 567 29.17 -7.39 42.39
CA ARG A 567 28.47 -8.26 41.44
C ARG A 567 27.02 -7.82 41.20
N LEU A 568 26.27 -7.52 42.27
CA LEU A 568 24.88 -7.07 42.17
C LEU A 568 24.77 -5.78 41.36
N THR A 569 25.60 -4.78 41.68
CA THR A 569 25.62 -3.50 40.97
C THR A 569 26.06 -3.64 39.51
N ALA A 570 27.02 -4.52 39.20
CA ALA A 570 27.39 -4.84 37.82
C ALA A 570 26.28 -5.60 37.04
N LEU A 571 25.43 -6.38 37.72
CA LEU A 571 24.25 -6.99 37.11
C LEU A 571 23.13 -5.97 36.89
N GLN A 572 22.88 -5.08 37.86
CA GLN A 572 21.91 -3.99 37.72
C GLN A 572 22.26 -3.08 36.55
N GLN A 573 23.53 -2.65 36.44
CA GLN A 573 24.01 -1.82 35.32
C GLN A 573 23.88 -2.51 33.95
N ARG A 574 23.99 -3.84 33.90
CA ARG A 574 23.72 -4.60 32.66
C ARG A 574 22.25 -4.63 32.33
N GLN A 575 21.39 -4.93 33.30
CA GLN A 575 19.94 -4.93 33.10
C GLN A 575 19.41 -3.54 32.72
N GLU A 576 19.96 -2.47 33.31
CA GLU A 576 19.68 -1.08 32.94
C GLU A 576 20.11 -0.79 31.49
N ALA A 577 21.30 -1.22 31.08
CA ALA A 577 21.79 -1.06 29.70
C ALA A 577 20.97 -1.90 28.69
N GLU A 578 20.66 -3.15 29.00
CA GLU A 578 19.84 -4.06 28.19
C GLU A 578 18.42 -3.51 28.01
N LEU A 579 17.80 -2.96 29.07
CA LEU A 579 16.50 -2.29 28.99
C LEU A 579 16.56 -0.98 28.20
N GLU A 580 17.65 -0.21 28.32
CA GLU A 580 17.90 0.97 27.50
C GLU A 580 18.06 0.63 26.01
N GLU A 581 18.78 -0.45 25.67
CA GLU A 581 18.98 -0.92 24.31
C GLU A 581 17.66 -1.44 23.71
N LEU A 582 16.90 -2.26 24.44
CA LEU A 582 15.55 -2.69 24.04
C LEU A 582 14.58 -1.50 23.86
N TYR A 583 14.69 -0.46 24.69
CA TYR A 583 13.89 0.76 24.54
C TYR A 583 14.27 1.54 23.27
N LYS A 584 15.56 1.68 22.97
CA LYS A 584 16.06 2.30 21.73
C LYS A 584 15.60 1.50 20.50
N GLU A 585 15.76 0.18 20.53
CA GLU A 585 15.28 -0.75 19.49
C GLU A 585 13.76 -0.68 19.25
N LEU A 586 12.96 -0.50 20.31
CA LEU A 586 11.51 -0.34 20.22
C LEU A 586 11.14 1.05 19.66
N LEU A 587 11.89 2.10 20.02
CA LEU A 587 11.71 3.44 19.47
C LEU A 587 12.05 3.49 17.97
N GLU A 588 13.13 2.82 17.56
CA GLU A 588 13.53 2.69 16.15
C GLU A 588 12.53 1.87 15.34
N ARG A 589 12.09 0.70 15.83
CA ARG A 589 11.00 -0.07 15.19
C ARG A 589 9.70 0.74 15.10
N LYS A 590 9.36 1.55 16.11
CA LYS A 590 8.21 2.45 16.07
C LYS A 590 8.36 3.51 14.97
N ALA A 591 9.52 4.15 14.86
CA ALA A 591 9.79 5.14 13.81
C ALA A 591 9.73 4.52 12.40
N GLN A 592 10.28 3.31 12.22
CA GLN A 592 10.19 2.55 10.96
C GLN A 592 8.74 2.19 10.59
N LEU A 593 7.92 1.82 11.58
CA LEU A 593 6.49 1.55 11.37
C LEU A 593 5.70 2.83 11.06
N GLU A 594 6.04 3.97 11.64
CA GLU A 594 5.44 5.28 11.33
C GLU A 594 5.82 5.75 9.92
N GLU A 595 7.08 5.60 9.50
CA GLU A 595 7.52 5.87 8.13
C GLU A 595 6.86 4.92 7.12
N ALA A 596 6.78 3.63 7.41
CA ALA A 596 6.11 2.66 6.56
C ALA A 596 4.60 2.94 6.44
N ALA A 597 3.93 3.33 7.53
CA ALA A 597 2.53 3.74 7.52
C ALA A 597 2.30 5.00 6.69
N GLU A 598 3.18 6.01 6.81
CA GLU A 598 3.10 7.25 6.03
C GLU A 598 3.41 7.01 4.55
N SER A 599 4.38 6.16 4.22
CA SER A 599 4.66 5.70 2.86
C SER A 599 3.42 5.01 2.24
N ILE A 600 2.79 4.09 2.98
CA ILE A 600 1.53 3.44 2.58
C ILE A 600 0.39 4.46 2.44
N ARG A 601 0.33 5.50 3.29
CA ARG A 601 -0.68 6.58 3.20
C ARG A 601 -0.50 7.41 1.93
N VAL A 602 0.74 7.77 1.61
CA VAL A 602 1.12 8.49 0.38
C VAL A 602 0.81 7.65 -0.86
N GLU A 603 1.15 6.36 -0.86
CA GLU A 603 0.89 5.48 -2.01
C GLU A 603 -0.61 5.24 -2.23
N ARG A 604 -1.39 5.10 -1.14
CA ARG A 604 -2.87 5.09 -1.22
C ARG A 604 -3.41 6.38 -1.85
N GLN A 605 -2.89 7.55 -1.48
CA GLN A 605 -3.31 8.82 -2.09
C GLN A 605 -2.90 8.96 -3.56
N LYS A 606 -1.78 8.36 -4.00
CA LYS A 606 -1.46 8.27 -5.44
C LYS A 606 -2.43 7.35 -6.17
N MET A 607 -2.69 6.16 -5.63
CA MET A 607 -3.63 5.20 -6.22
C MET A 607 -5.06 5.75 -6.28
N GLU A 608 -5.49 6.52 -5.28
CA GLU A 608 -6.78 7.21 -5.28
C GLU A 608 -6.87 8.28 -6.38
N LYS A 609 -5.82 9.09 -6.58
CA LYS A 609 -5.74 10.05 -7.70
C LYS A 609 -5.77 9.36 -9.06
N VAL A 610 -4.99 8.29 -9.25
CA VAL A 610 -5.00 7.50 -10.49
C VAL A 610 -6.38 6.88 -10.74
N ALA A 611 -7.10 6.44 -9.70
CA ALA A 611 -8.47 5.96 -9.83
C ALA A 611 -9.47 7.08 -10.18
N GLN A 612 -9.29 8.29 -9.64
CA GLN A 612 -10.07 9.47 -10.02
C GLN A 612 -9.82 9.86 -11.48
N GLU A 613 -8.56 9.95 -11.90
CA GLU A 613 -8.14 10.21 -13.29
C GLU A 613 -8.67 9.15 -14.27
N GLN A 614 -8.67 7.87 -13.89
CA GLN A 614 -9.29 6.80 -14.67
C GLN A 614 -10.80 7.03 -14.83
N VAL A 615 -11.53 7.27 -13.73
CA VAL A 615 -12.98 7.54 -13.75
C VAL A 615 -13.33 8.83 -14.51
N GLU A 616 -12.43 9.80 -14.60
CA GLU A 616 -12.59 10.97 -15.49
C GLU A 616 -12.37 10.60 -16.96
N SER A 617 -11.31 9.85 -17.28
CA SER A 617 -11.06 9.36 -18.64
C SER A 617 -12.17 8.43 -19.17
N GLU A 618 -12.81 7.65 -18.30
CA GLU A 618 -13.97 6.82 -18.66
C GLU A 618 -15.18 7.70 -19.05
N LYS A 619 -15.47 8.77 -18.30
CA LYS A 619 -16.53 9.74 -18.64
C LYS A 619 -16.22 10.47 -19.95
N GLU A 620 -14.96 10.77 -20.25
CA GLU A 620 -14.57 11.34 -21.53
C GLU A 620 -14.74 10.35 -22.68
N LEU A 621 -14.36 9.08 -22.49
CA LEU A 621 -14.63 8.02 -23.46
C LEU A 621 -16.14 7.78 -23.66
N GLU A 622 -16.98 7.91 -22.63
CA GLU A 622 -18.44 7.87 -22.78
C GLU A 622 -19.00 9.06 -23.57
N ARG A 623 -18.55 10.29 -23.29
CA ARG A 623 -18.91 11.47 -24.08
C ARG A 623 -18.53 11.28 -25.55
N LEU A 624 -17.30 10.83 -25.81
CA LEU A 624 -16.79 10.58 -27.17
C LEU A 624 -17.53 9.43 -27.88
N LYS A 625 -17.99 8.40 -27.16
CA LYS A 625 -18.88 7.36 -27.72
C LYS A 625 -20.23 7.95 -28.12
N ILE A 626 -20.87 8.73 -27.23
CA ILE A 626 -22.18 9.37 -27.49
C ILE A 626 -22.09 10.32 -28.70
N ASP A 627 -21.02 11.11 -28.81
CA ASP A 627 -20.81 11.98 -29.97
C ASP A 627 -20.46 11.18 -31.25
N ASN A 628 -19.72 10.07 -31.14
CA ASN A 628 -19.52 9.17 -32.29
C ASN A 628 -20.84 8.56 -32.78
N GLU A 629 -21.71 8.10 -31.88
CA GLU A 629 -23.05 7.59 -32.21
C GLU A 629 -23.94 8.67 -32.85
N ARG A 630 -23.88 9.91 -32.36
CA ARG A 630 -24.53 11.07 -32.99
C ARG A 630 -24.02 11.29 -34.42
N TYR A 631 -22.71 11.31 -34.64
CA TYR A 631 -22.14 11.45 -35.98
C TYR A 631 -22.49 10.29 -36.91
N GLN A 632 -22.52 9.05 -36.41
CA GLN A 632 -22.99 7.88 -37.17
C GLN A 632 -24.47 8.00 -37.56
N ASN A 633 -25.32 8.55 -36.69
CA ASN A 633 -26.74 8.73 -37.00
C ASN A 633 -26.96 9.85 -38.02
N LEU A 634 -26.28 10.99 -37.85
CA LEU A 634 -26.24 12.06 -38.86
C LEU A 634 -25.72 11.56 -40.22
N GLN A 635 -24.76 10.63 -40.23
CA GLN A 635 -24.28 10.01 -41.47
C GLN A 635 -25.34 9.10 -42.12
N LYS A 636 -26.10 8.33 -41.34
CA LYS A 636 -27.23 7.51 -41.85
C LYS A 636 -28.32 8.40 -42.44
N GLU A 637 -28.69 9.47 -41.74
CA GLU A 637 -29.65 10.48 -42.20
C GLU A 637 -29.19 11.13 -43.52
N TRP A 638 -27.92 11.54 -43.62
CA TRP A 638 -27.35 12.06 -44.87
C TRP A 638 -27.39 11.08 -46.04
N VAL A 639 -27.07 9.80 -45.81
CA VAL A 639 -27.15 8.74 -46.82
C VAL A 639 -28.61 8.48 -47.23
N GLN A 640 -29.56 8.52 -46.29
CA GLN A 640 -30.99 8.42 -46.59
C GLN A 640 -31.44 9.58 -47.47
N VAL A 641 -31.17 10.83 -47.08
CA VAL A 641 -31.52 12.04 -47.87
C VAL A 641 -30.88 12.01 -49.26
N GLN A 642 -29.63 11.53 -49.37
CA GLN A 642 -28.98 11.34 -50.68
C GLN A 642 -29.73 10.30 -51.54
N SER A 643 -30.18 9.20 -50.95
CA SER A 643 -30.94 8.15 -51.65
C SER A 643 -32.33 8.63 -52.09
N GLU A 644 -33.01 9.43 -51.26
CA GLU A 644 -34.29 10.05 -51.58
C GLU A 644 -34.16 11.10 -52.70
N LEU A 645 -33.11 11.92 -52.67
CA LEU A 645 -32.80 12.87 -53.74
C LEU A 645 -32.46 12.17 -55.06
N LEU A 646 -31.74 11.03 -55.02
CA LEU A 646 -31.48 10.21 -56.21
C LEU A 646 -32.76 9.56 -56.75
N ALA A 647 -33.67 9.13 -55.88
CA ALA A 647 -34.99 8.63 -56.27
C ALA A 647 -35.84 9.73 -56.93
N GLN A 648 -35.96 10.91 -56.31
CA GLN A 648 -36.62 12.09 -56.90
C GLN A 648 -36.01 12.45 -58.26
N SER A 649 -34.68 12.45 -58.37
CA SER A 649 -33.96 12.70 -59.61
C SER A 649 -34.27 11.64 -60.70
N SER A 650 -34.56 10.40 -60.31
CA SER A 650 -35.00 9.35 -61.25
C SER A 650 -36.45 9.51 -61.69
N VAL A 651 -37.35 9.92 -60.78
CA VAL A 651 -38.75 10.23 -61.08
C VAL A 651 -38.84 11.42 -62.03
N LEU A 652 -38.14 12.52 -61.74
CA LEU A 652 -38.09 13.71 -62.62
C LEU A 652 -37.52 13.39 -64.02
N ARG A 653 -36.59 12.44 -64.14
CA ARG A 653 -36.13 11.93 -65.46
C ARG A 653 -37.19 11.11 -66.18
N ALA A 654 -37.98 10.31 -65.46
CA ALA A 654 -39.08 9.56 -66.04
C ALA A 654 -40.21 10.50 -66.50
N GLU A 655 -40.60 11.47 -65.68
CA GLU A 655 -41.59 12.51 -66.00
C GLU A 655 -41.16 13.37 -67.19
N LEU A 656 -39.88 13.76 -67.25
CA LEU A 656 -39.31 14.45 -68.42
C LEU A 656 -39.37 13.56 -69.68
N SER A 657 -39.11 12.25 -69.55
CA SER A 657 -39.20 11.31 -70.67
C SER A 657 -40.64 11.10 -71.13
N THR A 658 -41.63 11.02 -70.22
CA THR A 658 -43.05 10.93 -70.61
C THR A 658 -43.53 12.22 -71.24
N ALA A 659 -43.17 13.39 -70.70
CA ALA A 659 -43.47 14.68 -71.31
C ALA A 659 -42.83 14.86 -72.70
N GLN A 660 -41.63 14.30 -72.94
CA GLN A 660 -41.02 14.26 -74.28
C GLN A 660 -41.77 13.33 -75.25
N LEU A 661 -42.25 12.17 -74.78
CA LEU A 661 -43.09 11.26 -75.58
C LEU A 661 -44.47 11.87 -75.89
N GLU A 662 -45.07 12.59 -74.95
CA GLU A 662 -46.28 13.37 -75.19
C GLU A 662 -46.03 14.52 -76.17
N ARG A 663 -44.89 15.22 -76.06
CA ARG A 663 -44.53 16.29 -77.01
C ARG A 663 -44.36 15.75 -78.43
N THR A 664 -43.64 14.65 -78.62
CA THR A 664 -43.44 14.04 -79.95
C THR A 664 -44.73 13.44 -80.51
N ARG A 665 -45.61 12.89 -79.66
CA ARG A 665 -46.97 12.50 -80.04
C ARG A 665 -47.79 13.71 -80.54
N LEU A 666 -47.82 14.80 -79.78
CA LEU A 666 -48.55 16.02 -80.16
C LEU A 666 -47.95 16.70 -81.39
N GLU A 667 -46.63 16.63 -81.60
CA GLU A 667 -45.98 17.04 -82.85
C GLU A 667 -46.46 16.20 -84.05
N GLY A 668 -46.65 14.89 -83.86
CA GLY A 668 -47.22 13.98 -84.85
C GLY A 668 -48.69 14.28 -85.15
N GLU A 669 -49.53 14.41 -84.13
CA GLU A 669 -50.95 14.81 -84.27
C GLU A 669 -51.05 16.15 -85.01
N LEU A 670 -50.21 17.14 -84.65
CA LEU A 670 -50.10 18.44 -85.33
C LEU A 670 -49.59 18.34 -86.78
N SER A 671 -48.70 17.39 -87.10
CA SER A 671 -48.26 17.16 -88.50
C SER A 671 -49.40 16.59 -89.36
N THR A 672 -50.13 15.58 -88.86
CA THR A 672 -51.28 15.01 -89.57
C THR A 672 -52.42 16.02 -89.75
N LEU A 673 -52.68 16.90 -88.77
CA LEU A 673 -53.62 18.00 -88.92
C LEU A 673 -53.16 19.04 -89.97
N LYS A 674 -51.85 19.32 -90.08
CA LYS A 674 -51.30 20.16 -91.15
C LYS A 674 -51.46 19.53 -92.53
N GLU A 675 -51.21 18.23 -92.66
CA GLU A 675 -51.42 17.49 -93.92
C GLU A 675 -52.90 17.48 -94.33
N GLN A 676 -53.81 17.24 -93.38
CA GLN A 676 -55.25 17.34 -93.61
C GLN A 676 -55.65 18.74 -94.06
N ASN A 677 -55.13 19.80 -93.42
CA ASN A 677 -55.43 21.17 -93.83
C ASN A 677 -54.89 21.49 -95.23
N GLN A 678 -53.67 21.06 -95.56
CA GLN A 678 -53.12 21.17 -96.92
C GLN A 678 -53.95 20.40 -97.97
N GLN A 679 -54.50 19.23 -97.61
CA GLN A 679 -55.42 18.49 -98.48
C GLN A 679 -56.74 19.24 -98.68
N LEU A 680 -57.27 19.89 -97.64
CA LEU A 680 -58.44 20.77 -97.73
C LEU A 680 -58.17 22.01 -98.59
N ASP A 681 -57.01 22.66 -98.43
CA ASP A 681 -56.57 23.78 -99.28
C ASP A 681 -56.48 23.36 -100.75
N LEU A 682 -55.83 22.22 -101.05
CA LEU A 682 -55.75 21.67 -102.41
C LEU A 682 -57.13 21.33 -102.98
N ASN A 683 -58.06 20.81 -102.16
CA ASN A 683 -59.44 20.55 -102.57
C ASN A 683 -60.23 21.85 -102.79
N SER A 684 -60.00 22.89 -101.98
CA SER A 684 -60.56 24.24 -102.16
C SER A 684 -60.09 24.88 -103.46
N VAL A 685 -58.79 24.74 -103.80
CA VAL A 685 -58.24 25.19 -105.09
C VAL A 685 -58.82 24.40 -106.27
N ARG A 686 -58.98 23.07 -106.15
CA ARG A 686 -59.66 22.23 -107.16
C ARG A 686 -61.11 22.67 -107.39
N LEU A 687 -61.88 22.87 -106.31
CA LEU A 687 -63.26 23.36 -106.37
C LEU A 687 -63.33 24.78 -106.95
N SER A 688 -62.39 25.65 -106.62
CA SER A 688 -62.28 27.01 -107.19
C SER A 688 -62.01 26.97 -108.69
N SER A 689 -61.14 26.06 -109.16
CA SER A 689 -60.87 25.85 -110.58
C SER A 689 -62.08 25.26 -111.32
N GLN A 690 -62.80 24.31 -110.73
CA GLN A 690 -64.07 23.80 -111.26
C GLN A 690 -65.14 24.88 -111.34
N TYR A 691 -65.24 25.75 -110.33
CA TYR A 691 -66.15 26.90 -110.31
C TYR A 691 -65.78 27.93 -111.39
N GLN A 692 -64.49 28.23 -111.58
CA GLN A 692 -64.01 29.09 -112.66
C GLN A 692 -64.35 28.51 -114.04
N LEU A 693 -64.13 27.21 -114.25
CA LEU A 693 -64.48 26.53 -115.51
C LEU A 693 -66.00 26.53 -115.75
N LEU A 694 -66.82 26.26 -114.74
CA LEU A 694 -68.28 26.37 -114.82
C LEU A 694 -68.73 27.81 -115.14
N THR A 695 -68.03 28.81 -114.60
CA THR A 695 -68.31 30.23 -114.87
C THR A 695 -67.94 30.61 -116.30
N GLN A 696 -66.82 30.10 -116.83
CA GLN A 696 -66.43 30.26 -118.24
C GLN A 696 -67.41 29.54 -119.18
N LEU A 697 -67.76 28.28 -118.91
CA LEU A 697 -68.74 27.54 -119.70
C LEU A 697 -70.11 28.23 -119.69
N LYS A 698 -70.54 28.78 -118.54
CA LYS A 698 -71.73 29.62 -118.46
C LYS A 698 -71.62 30.88 -119.31
N ALA A 699 -70.49 31.59 -119.27
CA ALA A 699 -70.28 32.79 -120.08
C ALA A 699 -70.34 32.47 -121.59
N ASN A 700 -69.66 31.39 -122.02
CA ASN A 700 -69.71 30.89 -123.39
C ASN A 700 -71.15 30.54 -123.83
N LEU A 701 -71.91 29.82 -122.98
CA LEU A 701 -73.31 29.49 -123.27
C LEU A 701 -74.21 30.73 -123.31
N GLU A 702 -73.94 31.75 -122.50
CA GLU A 702 -74.62 33.05 -122.61
C GLU A 702 -74.25 33.80 -123.89
N GLU A 703 -73.01 33.68 -124.39
CA GLU A 703 -72.57 34.26 -125.66
C GLU A 703 -73.15 33.52 -126.87
N GLU A 704 -73.15 32.19 -126.88
CA GLU A 704 -73.86 31.38 -127.89
C GLU A 704 -75.35 31.70 -127.90
N ASN A 705 -75.99 31.87 -126.74
CA ASN A 705 -77.39 32.24 -126.65
C ASN A 705 -77.64 33.69 -127.14
N ARG A 706 -76.73 34.65 -126.86
CA ARG A 706 -76.78 35.99 -127.50
C ARG A 706 -76.68 35.88 -129.02
N HIS A 707 -75.74 35.10 -129.55
CA HIS A 707 -75.61 34.89 -131.00
C HIS A 707 -76.82 34.18 -131.62
N LEU A 708 -77.44 33.22 -130.94
CA LEU A 708 -78.69 32.60 -131.39
C LEU A 708 -79.85 33.61 -131.36
N VAL A 709 -79.90 34.52 -130.39
CA VAL A 709 -80.87 35.63 -130.36
C VAL A 709 -80.59 36.63 -131.49
N GLU A 710 -79.34 36.98 -131.78
CA GLU A 710 -78.95 37.84 -132.92
C GLU A 710 -79.30 37.20 -134.27
N GLN A 711 -79.05 35.90 -134.43
CA GLN A 711 -79.47 35.12 -135.61
C GLN A 711 -80.99 35.11 -135.76
N ASN A 712 -81.75 34.88 -134.67
CA ASN A 712 -83.21 34.97 -134.70
C ASN A 712 -83.70 36.39 -135.02
N GLN A 713 -83.05 37.44 -134.52
CA GLN A 713 -83.36 38.82 -134.89
C GLN A 713 -83.05 39.11 -136.36
N ASN A 714 -81.98 38.55 -136.92
CA ASN A 714 -81.65 38.70 -138.34
C ASN A 714 -82.65 37.92 -139.22
N LEU A 715 -82.96 36.67 -138.87
CA LEU A 715 -84.03 35.90 -139.54
C LEU A 715 -85.40 36.58 -139.42
N ALA A 716 -85.68 37.33 -138.34
CA ALA A 716 -86.88 38.16 -138.23
C ALA A 716 -86.85 39.39 -139.14
N LYS A 717 -85.68 40.04 -139.32
CA LYS A 717 -85.48 41.10 -140.32
C LYS A 717 -85.64 40.56 -141.74
N ASP A 718 -85.10 39.38 -142.03
CA ASP A 718 -85.17 38.74 -143.35
C ASP A 718 -86.61 38.29 -143.67
N ASN A 719 -87.33 37.71 -142.70
CA ASN A 719 -88.76 37.42 -142.87
C ASN A 719 -89.59 38.70 -143.07
N LYS A 720 -89.25 39.81 -142.40
CA LYS A 720 -89.88 41.11 -142.63
C LYS A 720 -89.57 41.64 -144.03
N ALA A 721 -88.32 41.58 -144.49
CA ALA A 721 -87.91 41.98 -145.84
C ALA A 721 -88.53 41.10 -146.93
N LEU A 722 -88.70 39.80 -146.68
CA LEU A 722 -89.42 38.87 -147.57
C LEU A 722 -90.93 39.13 -147.59
N LEU A 723 -91.52 39.57 -146.47
CA LEU A 723 -92.92 40.05 -146.44
C LEU A 723 -93.07 41.37 -147.19
N GLU A 724 -92.14 42.30 -147.03
CA GLU A 724 -92.09 43.57 -147.77
C GLU A 724 -91.93 43.31 -149.27
N SER A 725 -90.98 42.47 -149.68
CA SER A 725 -90.79 42.05 -151.08
C SER A 725 -92.00 41.27 -151.64
N ARG A 726 -92.71 40.46 -150.84
CA ARG A 726 -93.97 39.82 -151.26
C ARG A 726 -95.11 40.82 -151.43
N LEU A 727 -95.18 41.85 -150.59
CA LEU A 727 -96.16 42.94 -150.74
C LEU A 727 -95.85 43.78 -151.98
N GLU A 728 -94.57 44.14 -152.19
CA GLU A 728 -94.10 44.82 -153.40
C GLU A 728 -94.35 44.00 -154.65
N SER A 729 -94.10 42.69 -154.64
CA SER A 729 -94.38 41.78 -155.77
C SER A 729 -95.88 41.67 -156.06
N ARG A 730 -96.73 41.59 -155.03
CA ARG A 730 -98.19 41.67 -155.18
C ARG A 730 -98.62 43.01 -155.77
N ASP A 731 -98.02 44.11 -155.33
CA ASP A 731 -98.40 45.45 -155.78
C ASP A 731 -97.83 45.75 -157.17
N GLN A 732 -96.69 45.16 -157.55
CA GLN A 732 -96.21 45.05 -158.94
C GLN A 732 -97.17 44.24 -159.80
N HIS A 733 -97.72 43.12 -159.32
CA HIS A 733 -98.76 42.38 -160.05
C HIS A 733 -100.06 43.19 -160.18
N HIS A 734 -100.45 43.99 -159.18
CA HIS A 734 -101.57 44.94 -159.30
C HIS A 734 -101.26 46.11 -160.25
N ASN A 735 -99.99 46.52 -160.38
CA ASN A 735 -99.55 47.46 -161.41
C ASN A 735 -99.61 46.83 -162.80
N GLN A 736 -99.13 45.60 -162.98
CA GLN A 736 -99.26 44.82 -164.22
C GLN A 736 -100.73 44.59 -164.58
N GLN A 737 -101.61 44.32 -163.62
CA GLN A 737 -103.06 44.24 -163.85
C GLN A 737 -103.66 45.57 -164.32
N ARG A 738 -103.20 46.71 -163.77
CA ARG A 738 -103.56 48.04 -164.29
C ARG A 738 -103.03 48.25 -165.71
N GLU A 739 -101.77 47.93 -165.97
CA GLU A 739 -101.20 47.98 -167.32
C GLU A 739 -101.91 47.05 -168.31
N TYR A 740 -102.37 45.87 -167.90
CA TYR A 740 -103.17 44.98 -168.75
C TYR A 740 -104.57 45.54 -169.00
N LEU A 741 -105.19 46.17 -168.01
CA LEU A 741 -106.43 46.95 -168.20
C LEU A 741 -106.22 48.12 -169.17
N ASP A 742 -105.10 48.84 -169.06
CA ASP A 742 -104.77 49.96 -169.92
C ASP A 742 -104.35 49.52 -171.33
N LYS A 743 -103.63 48.41 -171.48
CA LYS A 743 -103.38 47.73 -172.77
C LYS A 743 -104.68 47.20 -173.38
N LEU A 744 -105.65 46.74 -172.58
CA LEU A 744 -106.97 46.33 -173.06
C LEU A 744 -107.83 47.56 -173.44
N ASN A 745 -107.66 48.70 -172.77
CA ASN A 745 -108.22 49.98 -173.17
C ASN A 745 -107.55 50.56 -174.41
N GLU A 746 -106.24 50.36 -174.61
CA GLU A 746 -105.54 50.77 -175.82
C GLU A 746 -105.88 49.85 -176.98
N LEU A 747 -106.02 48.53 -176.78
CA LEU A 747 -106.61 47.62 -177.78
C LEU A 747 -108.06 47.99 -178.13
N ARG A 748 -108.84 48.55 -177.20
CA ARG A 748 -110.15 49.17 -177.51
C ARG A 748 -109.98 50.43 -178.37
N ARG A 749 -109.00 51.29 -178.09
CA ARG A 749 -108.68 52.48 -178.92
C ARG A 749 -108.07 52.11 -180.28
N GLU A 750 -107.29 51.05 -180.39
CA GLU A 750 -106.71 50.54 -181.63
C GLU A 750 -107.77 49.84 -182.46
N LYS A 751 -108.68 49.09 -181.85
CA LYS A 751 -109.92 48.64 -182.49
C LYS A 751 -110.75 49.83 -182.99
N GLN A 752 -110.87 50.92 -182.22
CA GLN A 752 -111.55 52.14 -182.66
C GLN A 752 -110.84 52.79 -183.86
N LYS A 753 -109.52 53.00 -183.78
CA LYS A 753 -108.67 53.54 -184.87
C LYS A 753 -108.66 52.64 -186.11
N LEU A 754 -108.78 51.32 -185.95
CA LEU A 754 -108.93 50.36 -187.05
C LEU A 754 -110.32 50.44 -187.68
N VAL A 755 -111.38 50.54 -186.89
CA VAL A 755 -112.73 50.80 -187.40
C VAL A 755 -112.77 52.12 -188.17
N GLU A 756 -112.15 53.18 -187.65
CA GLU A 756 -112.03 54.48 -188.35
C GLU A 756 -111.21 54.37 -189.65
N LYS A 757 -110.03 53.73 -189.64
CA LYS A 757 -109.21 53.52 -190.85
C LYS A 757 -109.88 52.62 -191.89
N ILE A 758 -110.64 51.62 -191.47
CA ILE A 758 -111.49 50.79 -192.34
C ILE A 758 -112.56 51.68 -192.97
N MET A 759 -113.27 52.50 -192.17
CA MET A 759 -114.32 53.39 -192.64
C MET A 759 -113.83 54.49 -193.59
N ASP A 760 -112.62 55.03 -193.40
CA ASP A 760 -112.07 56.09 -194.27
C ASP A 760 -111.53 55.56 -195.61
N GLN A 761 -111.18 54.28 -195.72
CA GLN A 761 -110.91 53.66 -197.01
C GLN A 761 -112.21 53.21 -197.72
N TYR A 762 -113.27 52.86 -196.98
CA TYR A 762 -114.64 52.72 -197.50
C TYR A 762 -115.34 54.08 -197.70
N ARG A 763 -114.69 54.99 -198.45
CA ARG A 763 -115.23 56.32 -198.80
C ARG A 763 -115.02 56.77 -200.24
N VAL A 764 -114.23 56.04 -201.03
CA VAL A 764 -114.25 56.12 -202.51
C VAL A 764 -115.16 55.03 -203.13
N LEU A 765 -115.74 54.17 -202.27
CA LEU A 765 -117.14 53.78 -202.43
C LEU A 765 -117.94 54.24 -201.20
N GLU A 766 -118.62 55.37 -201.42
CA GLU A 766 -119.70 56.00 -200.69
C GLU A 766 -120.83 55.08 -200.15
N PRO A 767 -121.79 55.58 -199.32
CA PRO A 767 -121.63 56.61 -198.28
C PRO A 767 -122.50 56.43 -197.00
N GLY A 768 -121.88 56.44 -195.82
CA GLY A 768 -122.47 57.06 -194.61
C GLY A 768 -123.81 56.53 -194.05
N LEU A 769 -124.60 57.46 -193.49
CA LEU A 769 -125.84 57.30 -192.70
C LEU A 769 -125.69 56.39 -191.45
N SER A 770 -125.42 56.93 -190.26
CA SER A 770 -126.32 57.77 -189.42
C SER A 770 -127.58 57.04 -188.91
N GLY A 771 -127.46 56.44 -187.73
CA GLY A 771 -128.55 55.89 -186.92
C GLY A 771 -128.21 56.00 -185.43
N MET A 772 -128.16 57.23 -184.90
CA MET A 772 -129.26 57.82 -184.13
C MET A 772 -129.60 57.12 -182.79
N CYS A 773 -128.94 57.59 -181.71
CA CYS A 773 -129.56 57.79 -180.39
C CYS A 773 -130.05 56.54 -179.61
N PRO A 774 -130.62 56.67 -178.37
CA PRO A 774 -130.55 57.78 -177.42
C PRO A 774 -129.96 57.32 -176.03
N PRO A 775 -130.55 57.55 -174.82
CA PRO A 775 -130.11 58.67 -173.97
C PRO A 775 -129.99 58.41 -172.43
N LYS A 776 -129.79 59.53 -171.68
CA LYS A 776 -130.21 59.82 -170.26
C LYS A 776 -129.26 59.51 -169.08
N GLN A 777 -128.72 60.61 -168.52
CA GLN A 777 -128.82 61.08 -167.10
C GLN A 777 -129.84 60.30 -166.21
N PRO A 778 -129.69 60.14 -164.85
CA PRO A 778 -129.37 61.27 -163.94
C PRO A 778 -128.81 60.98 -162.48
N LYS A 779 -128.53 62.06 -161.72
CA LYS A 779 -128.84 62.33 -160.28
C LYS A 779 -128.57 61.32 -159.11
N LYS A 780 -127.85 61.84 -158.10
CA LYS A 780 -128.18 61.95 -156.63
C LYS A 780 -128.24 60.73 -155.64
N SER A 781 -127.39 60.81 -154.61
CA SER A 781 -127.63 60.73 -153.13
C SER A 781 -128.37 59.57 -152.39
N ASN A 782 -127.66 59.00 -151.40
CA ASN A 782 -128.03 58.87 -149.95
C ASN A 782 -129.28 58.10 -149.48
N TRP A 783 -129.09 56.84 -149.01
CA TRP A 783 -129.76 56.09 -147.90
C TRP A 783 -129.11 54.68 -147.83
N ILE A 784 -128.91 53.91 -146.74
CA ILE A 784 -129.52 53.71 -145.40
C ILE A 784 -130.74 52.76 -145.37
N ALA A 785 -130.47 51.45 -145.45
CA ALA A 785 -131.17 50.30 -144.83
C ALA A 785 -130.22 49.07 -144.89
N ASP A 786 -130.00 48.20 -143.89
CA ASP A 786 -130.90 47.36 -143.05
C ASP A 786 -131.47 46.15 -143.85
N ARG A 787 -131.55 44.88 -143.38
CA ARG A 787 -131.52 44.28 -142.03
C ARG A 787 -131.20 42.76 -142.09
N MET A 788 -130.87 42.13 -140.95
CA MET A 788 -130.93 40.66 -140.64
C MET A 788 -129.80 39.75 -141.19
N LYS A 789 -129.47 38.57 -140.61
CA LYS A 789 -129.64 37.94 -139.26
C LYS A 789 -128.78 36.64 -139.21
N LYS A 790 -128.37 36.19 -138.00
CA LYS A 790 -127.64 34.91 -137.68
C LYS A 790 -126.18 34.89 -138.22
N LEU A 791 -125.15 34.31 -137.59
CA LEU A 791 -124.77 33.74 -136.27
C LEU A 791 -123.21 33.63 -136.33
N ILE A 792 -122.29 33.63 -135.35
CA ILE A 792 -122.13 33.55 -133.86
C ILE A 792 -120.93 34.51 -133.51
N LYS A 793 -120.75 35.29 -132.42
CA LYS A 793 -121.24 35.39 -131.01
C LYS A 793 -120.30 34.67 -129.98
N PRO A 794 -119.82 35.26 -128.85
CA PRO A 794 -119.72 36.69 -128.44
C PRO A 794 -118.51 37.11 -127.52
N LYS A 795 -118.45 38.43 -127.18
CA LYS A 795 -118.03 39.05 -125.89
C LYS A 795 -116.55 38.93 -125.40
N GLY A 796 -115.98 39.86 -124.62
CA GLY A 796 -116.33 41.27 -124.35
C GLY A 796 -116.53 41.67 -122.87
N GLY A 797 -115.75 42.66 -122.38
CA GLY A 797 -115.80 43.20 -121.00
C GLY A 797 -114.93 42.42 -119.99
N SER A 798 -114.75 42.83 -118.73
CA SER A 798 -115.00 44.13 -118.05
C SER A 798 -114.48 44.09 -116.59
N LYS A 799 -113.88 45.19 -116.09
CA LYS A 799 -113.81 45.68 -114.67
C LYS A 799 -113.44 44.75 -113.48
N GLU A 800 -112.60 45.32 -112.61
CA GLU A 800 -112.63 45.24 -111.11
C GLU A 800 -112.22 43.93 -110.38
N GLY A 801 -111.88 44.07 -109.08
CA GLY A 801 -111.23 43.07 -108.23
C GLY A 801 -109.69 43.05 -108.39
N ARG A 802 -108.82 43.07 -107.38
CA ARG A 802 -108.88 42.88 -105.91
C ARG A 802 -109.28 41.46 -105.46
N THR A 803 -108.50 40.94 -104.49
CA THR A 803 -108.61 39.67 -103.72
C THR A 803 -108.51 38.31 -104.44
N GLN A 804 -107.39 37.61 -104.17
CA GLN A 804 -107.29 36.22 -103.66
C GLN A 804 -107.81 34.99 -104.45
N SER A 805 -106.83 34.19 -104.93
CA SER A 805 -106.55 32.79 -104.52
C SER A 805 -107.29 31.55 -105.09
N ILE A 806 -106.56 30.41 -105.02
CA ILE A 806 -106.96 28.98 -104.86
C ILE A 806 -106.74 27.98 -106.05
N ALA A 807 -105.76 27.09 -105.84
CA ALA A 807 -105.61 25.67 -106.26
C ALA A 807 -105.46 25.29 -107.77
N ALA A 808 -104.98 24.08 -108.14
CA ALA A 808 -104.69 22.86 -107.36
C ALA A 808 -103.49 22.01 -107.89
N GLY A 809 -103.01 21.07 -107.07
CA GLY A 809 -101.92 20.10 -107.37
C GLY A 809 -100.71 20.28 -106.44
N SER A 810 -100.64 19.73 -105.21
CA SER A 810 -100.78 18.32 -104.76
C SER A 810 -99.61 17.47 -105.28
N ILE A 811 -98.66 17.00 -104.45
CA ILE A 811 -98.73 15.89 -103.46
C ILE A 811 -97.48 16.00 -102.54
N GLU A 812 -97.39 15.67 -101.24
CA GLU A 812 -98.34 15.27 -100.17
C GLU A 812 -97.67 15.33 -98.75
N ASN A 813 -98.48 15.22 -97.68
CA ASN A 813 -98.34 14.47 -96.40
C ASN A 813 -96.96 14.23 -95.71
N LEU A 814 -96.83 14.31 -94.36
CA LEU A 814 -97.66 14.84 -93.26
C LEU A 814 -96.81 14.98 -91.97
N VAL A 815 -97.23 15.79 -90.99
CA VAL A 815 -96.66 15.90 -89.61
C VAL A 815 -97.80 16.15 -88.60
N ASP A 816 -97.69 15.56 -87.39
CA ASP A 816 -98.52 15.74 -86.18
C ASP A 816 -100.03 15.36 -86.29
N THR A 817 -100.77 15.12 -85.19
CA THR A 817 -100.45 15.11 -83.74
C THR A 817 -100.79 13.72 -83.09
N VAL A 818 -101.47 13.45 -81.96
CA VAL A 818 -102.23 14.20 -80.91
C VAL A 818 -102.32 13.39 -79.59
N ASP A 819 -102.57 14.08 -78.46
CA ASP A 819 -103.09 13.71 -77.11
C ASP A 819 -103.19 12.26 -76.57
N GLY A 820 -103.10 12.15 -75.23
CA GLY A 820 -103.95 11.20 -74.46
C GLY A 820 -103.27 10.40 -73.33
N ALA A 821 -103.75 10.55 -72.09
CA ALA A 821 -103.39 9.75 -70.91
C ALA A 821 -104.68 9.29 -70.18
N PRO A 822 -104.67 8.51 -69.07
CA PRO A 822 -103.65 7.61 -68.47
C PRO A 822 -104.27 6.22 -68.07
N ILE A 823 -103.71 5.54 -67.04
CA ILE A 823 -104.31 4.52 -66.13
C ILE A 823 -103.98 3.03 -66.42
N SER A 824 -103.87 2.25 -65.33
CA SER A 824 -103.27 0.89 -65.24
C SER A 824 -104.28 -0.23 -64.92
N SER A 825 -103.94 -1.50 -65.23
CA SER A 825 -103.90 -2.67 -64.28
C SER A 825 -104.04 -4.07 -64.95
N ALA A 826 -103.59 -5.14 -64.25
CA ALA A 826 -103.69 -6.59 -64.55
C ALA A 826 -102.97 -7.11 -65.84
N SER A 827 -101.99 -8.04 -65.84
CA SER A 827 -101.81 -9.42 -65.27
C SER A 827 -102.54 -10.53 -66.06
N VAL A 828 -102.05 -11.75 -66.34
CA VAL A 828 -101.06 -12.66 -65.68
C VAL A 828 -100.35 -13.60 -66.70
N HIS A 829 -99.07 -13.97 -66.48
CA HIS A 829 -98.41 -15.32 -66.61
C HIS A 829 -96.88 -15.13 -66.44
N GLU A 830 -96.21 -15.58 -65.35
CA GLU A 830 -95.67 -16.94 -65.05
C GLU A 830 -94.35 -17.29 -65.81
N GLN A 831 -93.22 -17.75 -65.23
CA GLN A 831 -92.92 -18.32 -63.89
C GLN A 831 -91.51 -17.89 -63.30
N ASP A 832 -91.28 -18.16 -62.00
CA ASP A 832 -90.11 -17.82 -61.12
C ASP A 832 -89.02 -18.94 -61.02
N PRO A 833 -88.06 -19.02 -60.04
CA PRO A 833 -87.48 -18.08 -59.03
C PRO A 833 -85.92 -17.91 -59.10
N ILE A 834 -85.21 -16.88 -58.58
CA ILE A 834 -85.03 -16.26 -57.23
C ILE A 834 -84.19 -17.12 -56.24
N SER A 835 -82.97 -16.72 -55.80
CA SER A 835 -82.68 -15.93 -54.56
C SER A 835 -81.19 -15.49 -54.41
N ALA A 836 -80.90 -14.53 -53.49
CA ALA A 836 -79.56 -13.99 -53.11
C ALA A 836 -79.25 -14.31 -51.59
N PRO A 837 -78.46 -13.58 -50.72
CA PRO A 837 -77.52 -12.43 -50.86
C PRO A 837 -76.23 -12.44 -49.93
N VAL A 838 -75.51 -11.30 -49.85
CA VAL A 838 -74.55 -10.84 -48.78
C VAL A 838 -73.09 -11.42 -48.71
N SER A 839 -72.16 -10.59 -48.19
CA SER A 839 -70.71 -10.77 -47.84
C SER A 839 -70.44 -11.80 -46.70
N PRO A 840 -69.19 -12.15 -46.23
CA PRO A 840 -67.88 -11.48 -46.37
C PRO A 840 -66.63 -12.43 -46.49
N SER A 841 -65.49 -12.05 -45.89
CA SER A 841 -64.11 -12.61 -45.90
C SER A 841 -63.90 -14.07 -45.43
N THR A 842 -62.84 -14.77 -45.93
CA THR A 842 -61.64 -15.27 -45.14
C THR A 842 -60.75 -16.36 -45.82
N LEU A 843 -59.43 -16.22 -45.61
CA LEU A 843 -58.37 -17.25 -45.32
C LEU A 843 -58.28 -18.65 -46.02
N ARG A 844 -57.14 -18.84 -46.74
CA ARG A 844 -56.01 -19.79 -46.44
C ARG A 844 -56.09 -21.31 -46.81
N ARG A 845 -55.05 -21.80 -47.56
CA ARG A 845 -54.07 -22.92 -47.28
C ARG A 845 -53.93 -24.07 -48.33
N ILE A 846 -52.70 -24.66 -48.43
CA ILE A 846 -52.29 -26.00 -49.00
C ILE A 846 -52.31 -26.12 -50.55
N SER A 847 -51.43 -26.82 -51.29
CA SER A 847 -49.98 -27.18 -51.19
C SER A 847 -49.49 -27.81 -52.52
N GLU A 848 -48.23 -28.30 -52.54
CA GLU A 848 -47.50 -29.20 -53.48
C GLU A 848 -48.31 -30.19 -54.37
N ASP A 849 -47.80 -30.77 -55.47
CA ASP A 849 -46.41 -31.25 -55.72
C ASP A 849 -46.03 -31.47 -57.22
N ASP A 850 -44.83 -32.04 -57.44
CA ASP A 850 -44.36 -32.93 -58.54
C ASP A 850 -43.50 -32.42 -59.73
N GLN A 851 -42.71 -33.35 -60.31
CA GLN A 851 -41.63 -33.18 -61.32
C GLN A 851 -41.90 -34.03 -62.61
N PRO A 852 -41.11 -34.09 -63.75
CA PRO A 852 -39.62 -34.13 -63.80
C PRO A 852 -38.83 -33.68 -65.09
N LYS A 853 -37.49 -33.56 -64.93
CA LYS A 853 -36.32 -33.90 -65.81
C LYS A 853 -36.33 -33.75 -67.37
N ALA A 854 -35.30 -33.06 -67.90
CA ALA A 854 -34.55 -33.41 -69.13
C ALA A 854 -33.12 -32.78 -69.16
N ASN A 855 -32.21 -33.22 -70.05
CA ASN A 855 -30.75 -32.92 -70.06
C ASN A 855 -30.28 -32.00 -71.21
N LEU A 856 -29.07 -31.37 -71.12
CA LEU A 856 -27.89 -31.65 -72.00
C LEU A 856 -26.62 -30.74 -71.82
N ARG A 857 -25.47 -31.39 -71.56
CA ARG A 857 -24.06 -31.16 -72.01
C ARG A 857 -23.18 -29.92 -71.63
N THR A 858 -22.08 -30.23 -70.90
CA THR A 858 -20.71 -29.61 -70.87
C THR A 858 -19.71 -30.61 -70.22
N GLY A 859 -18.40 -30.43 -69.99
CA GLY A 859 -17.46 -29.29 -70.22
C GLY A 859 -15.92 -29.59 -70.23
N ARG A 860 -15.45 -30.86 -70.06
CA ARG A 860 -14.08 -31.37 -70.40
C ARG A 860 -12.80 -31.00 -69.56
N ARG A 861 -12.55 -31.78 -68.49
CA ARG A 861 -11.27 -32.43 -68.05
C ARG A 861 -9.92 -31.66 -67.83
N LYS A 862 -9.43 -31.67 -66.58
CA LYS A 862 -8.06 -32.02 -66.05
C LYS A 862 -8.17 -32.16 -64.51
N LEU A 863 -7.41 -32.91 -63.68
CA LEU A 863 -6.25 -33.86 -63.76
C LEU A 863 -4.80 -33.31 -63.68
N GLY A 864 -4.04 -33.84 -62.68
CA GLY A 864 -2.60 -33.63 -62.39
C GLY A 864 -2.32 -32.92 -61.04
N SER A 865 -1.43 -33.29 -60.08
CA SER A 865 -0.81 -34.56 -59.60
C SER A 865 0.72 -34.48 -59.33
N ARG A 866 1.09 -34.39 -58.02
CA ARG A 866 2.19 -35.13 -57.32
C ARG A 866 3.65 -34.56 -57.21
N HIS A 867 4.27 -34.87 -56.05
CA HIS A 867 5.68 -34.73 -55.60
C HIS A 867 6.17 -33.32 -55.19
N GLY A 868 7.09 -33.13 -54.23
CA GLY A 868 7.75 -34.00 -53.21
C GLY A 868 8.90 -33.19 -52.54
N TRP A 869 9.74 -33.60 -51.57
CA TRP A 869 9.92 -34.70 -50.60
C TRP A 869 11.24 -34.36 -49.85
N ALA A 870 11.52 -34.95 -48.67
CA ALA A 870 12.84 -34.98 -47.95
C ALA A 870 13.40 -33.67 -47.30
N LEU A 871 14.26 -33.66 -46.25
CA LEU A 871 14.51 -34.50 -45.04
C LEU A 871 15.60 -33.82 -44.13
N GLY A 872 15.53 -33.86 -42.78
CA GLY A 872 16.61 -33.32 -41.92
C GLY A 872 16.44 -33.44 -40.37
N ARG A 873 17.29 -34.22 -39.70
CA ARG A 873 17.20 -34.73 -38.30
C ARG A 873 17.44 -33.74 -37.12
N GLY A 874 16.75 -34.01 -35.97
CA GLY A 874 17.28 -33.88 -34.58
C GLY A 874 16.58 -32.87 -33.65
N ARG A 875 16.57 -32.98 -32.29
CA ARG A 875 16.92 -34.09 -31.35
C ARG A 875 16.38 -33.80 -29.91
N VAL A 876 15.54 -34.69 -29.34
CA VAL A 876 15.27 -34.99 -27.89
C VAL A 876 14.62 -33.92 -26.95
N GLY A 877 13.69 -34.39 -26.08
CA GLY A 877 13.10 -33.68 -24.92
C GLY A 877 11.55 -33.87 -24.87
N ILE A 878 10.94 -34.84 -24.15
CA ILE A 878 10.75 -34.99 -22.68
C ILE A 878 9.94 -33.79 -22.12
N SER A 879 8.73 -33.92 -21.56
CA SER A 879 7.94 -35.11 -21.13
C SER A 879 6.40 -34.86 -21.09
N GLN A 880 5.62 -35.96 -21.09
CA GLN A 880 4.39 -36.29 -20.29
C GLN A 880 3.43 -35.17 -19.78
N SER A 881 2.10 -35.34 -19.67
CA SER A 881 1.15 -36.45 -20.00
C SER A 881 -0.31 -35.94 -19.88
N PHE A 882 -1.32 -36.69 -20.33
CA PHE A 882 -2.73 -36.27 -20.34
C PHE A 882 -3.70 -37.38 -19.85
N SER A 883 -4.78 -37.00 -19.15
CA SER A 883 -5.97 -37.82 -18.80
C SER A 883 -5.78 -39.02 -17.84
N PRO A 884 -6.88 -39.59 -17.27
CA PRO A 884 -7.98 -38.90 -16.57
C PRO A 884 -8.37 -39.61 -15.24
N GLY A 885 -9.13 -38.94 -14.35
CA GLY A 885 -9.69 -39.61 -13.15
C GLY A 885 -10.72 -38.79 -12.37
N ASP A 886 -11.97 -39.24 -12.35
CA ASP A 886 -13.05 -38.74 -11.48
C ASP A 886 -13.36 -39.82 -10.43
N GLN A 887 -13.32 -39.47 -9.14
CA GLN A 887 -13.84 -40.30 -8.05
C GLN A 887 -14.49 -39.44 -6.96
N ARG A 888 -15.65 -39.91 -6.49
CA ARG A 888 -16.51 -39.20 -5.54
C ARG A 888 -16.12 -39.44 -4.09
N VAL A 889 -16.06 -38.37 -3.29
CA VAL A 889 -16.47 -38.38 -1.89
C VAL A 889 -17.39 -37.18 -1.66
N GLN A 890 -18.45 -37.35 -0.87
CA GLN A 890 -19.51 -36.35 -0.67
C GLN A 890 -19.70 -36.00 0.84
N PRO A 891 -20.65 -35.14 1.26
CA PRO A 891 -20.28 -33.89 1.93
C PRO A 891 -20.40 -33.90 3.46
N ARG A 892 -19.77 -32.91 4.11
CA ARG A 892 -19.94 -32.67 5.56
C ARG A 892 -21.30 -32.04 5.88
N ILE A 893 -22.10 -32.72 6.69
CA ILE A 893 -23.37 -32.24 7.26
C ILE A 893 -23.17 -31.83 8.73
N ARG A 894 -24.06 -30.97 9.25
CA ARG A 894 -24.10 -30.46 10.63
C ARG A 894 -24.45 -31.55 11.68
N LEU A 895 -24.38 -31.12 12.96
CA LEU A 895 -24.76 -31.75 14.24
C LEU A 895 -23.55 -32.30 15.02
N ARG A 896 -23.27 -31.93 16.28
CA ARG A 896 -24.09 -31.90 17.52
C ARG A 896 -24.65 -33.28 17.91
N SER A 897 -23.87 -34.02 18.68
CA SER A 897 -24.35 -34.75 19.87
C SER A 897 -24.27 -33.79 21.10
N SER A 898 -24.81 -34.09 22.28
CA SER A 898 -25.43 -35.32 22.80
C SER A 898 -26.83 -35.07 23.40
N GLN A 899 -27.60 -36.15 23.63
CA GLN A 899 -29.00 -36.07 24.08
C GLN A 899 -29.38 -37.25 24.98
N THR A 900 -29.51 -37.01 26.29
CA THR A 900 -30.25 -37.80 27.29
C THR A 900 -30.59 -36.87 28.47
N GLY A 901 -31.77 -36.85 29.08
CA GLY A 901 -33.02 -37.55 28.75
C GLY A 901 -34.23 -36.82 29.38
N SER A 902 -35.45 -37.29 29.09
CA SER A 902 -36.70 -36.60 29.44
C SER A 902 -37.13 -36.72 30.91
N THR A 903 -37.78 -35.68 31.43
CA THR A 903 -38.95 -35.73 32.36
C THR A 903 -39.69 -34.38 32.22
N ALA A 904 -40.96 -34.28 32.63
CA ALA A 904 -41.88 -33.21 32.23
C ALA A 904 -42.69 -32.60 33.40
N LEU A 905 -43.61 -31.70 33.02
CA LEU A 905 -44.88 -31.32 33.69
C LEU A 905 -44.92 -30.15 34.70
N TRP A 906 -45.92 -29.28 34.49
CA TRP A 906 -46.58 -28.34 35.43
C TRP A 906 -45.76 -27.14 36.01
N GLU A 907 -46.32 -25.96 36.32
CA GLU A 907 -47.49 -25.20 35.79
C GLU A 907 -47.44 -23.70 36.26
N HIS A 908 -48.48 -22.90 35.96
CA HIS A 908 -48.95 -21.59 36.50
C HIS A 908 -48.32 -21.02 37.81
N ASP A 909 -48.23 -19.72 38.11
CA ASP A 909 -48.76 -18.42 37.56
C ASP A 909 -47.80 -17.27 38.05
N GLY A 910 -47.93 -15.96 37.80
CA GLY A 910 -48.91 -15.09 37.11
C GLY A 910 -48.50 -13.59 37.28
N SER A 911 -49.12 -12.66 36.53
CA SER A 911 -48.85 -11.18 36.58
C SER A 911 -49.88 -10.43 37.47
N PRO A 912 -49.85 -9.08 37.70
CA PRO A 912 -48.99 -8.02 37.16
C PRO A 912 -48.49 -6.92 38.16
N THR A 913 -47.90 -5.85 37.60
CA THR A 913 -47.51 -4.53 38.17
C THR A 913 -48.68 -3.58 38.49
N PRO A 914 -48.51 -2.31 38.97
CA PRO A 914 -47.37 -1.60 39.62
C PRO A 914 -47.75 -0.84 40.93
N SER A 915 -46.80 -0.16 41.63
CA SER A 915 -46.90 1.26 42.08
C SER A 915 -45.73 1.74 42.99
N GLN A 916 -45.76 3.02 43.38
CA GLN A 916 -44.71 3.84 44.02
C GLN A 916 -44.49 3.59 45.53
N GLU A 917 -43.60 4.43 46.11
CA GLU A 917 -43.42 4.82 47.52
C GLU A 917 -42.24 4.19 48.31
N SER A 918 -41.24 5.05 48.59
CA SER A 918 -40.34 5.01 49.76
C SER A 918 -41.08 5.67 50.97
N PRO A 919 -40.66 5.57 52.26
CA PRO A 919 -39.27 5.78 52.73
C PRO A 919 -38.83 5.02 54.02
N SER A 920 -37.63 5.37 54.53
CA SER A 920 -37.20 5.32 55.97
C SER A 920 -37.09 3.95 56.67
N GLU A 921 -36.45 3.72 57.83
CA GLU A 921 -35.38 4.33 58.69
C GLU A 921 -34.98 3.22 59.71
N GLU A 922 -33.84 3.13 60.42
CA GLU A 922 -32.58 3.90 60.61
C GLU A 922 -31.43 2.84 60.68
N GLY A 923 -30.12 3.09 60.84
CA GLY A 923 -29.33 4.32 61.00
C GLY A 923 -28.04 4.09 61.84
N ARG A 924 -27.06 5.00 61.73
CA ARG A 924 -25.88 5.20 62.62
C ARG A 924 -24.85 4.04 62.68
N VAL A 925 -23.61 4.21 63.17
CA VAL A 925 -22.95 5.36 63.85
C VAL A 925 -21.51 5.56 63.32
N ASP A 926 -20.80 6.61 63.73
CA ASP A 926 -20.36 7.69 62.82
C ASP A 926 -18.83 7.98 62.99
N SER A 927 -18.08 8.29 61.92
CA SER A 927 -16.68 8.81 61.90
C SER A 927 -16.36 9.39 60.50
N GLU A 928 -16.33 10.71 60.29
CA GLU A 928 -15.24 11.68 60.58
C GLU A 928 -14.06 11.59 59.59
N GLU A 929 -13.57 12.67 58.96
CA GLU A 929 -13.78 14.11 59.22
C GLU A 929 -13.84 14.99 57.95
N ASN A 930 -14.04 16.30 58.17
CA ASN A 930 -14.25 17.40 57.19
C ASN A 930 -12.97 17.67 56.33
N ILE A 931 -12.94 18.48 55.24
CA ILE A 931 -13.50 19.83 55.04
C ILE A 931 -13.89 20.09 53.58
N SER A 932 -15.00 20.81 53.40
CA SER A 932 -15.49 21.49 52.17
C SER A 932 -15.78 22.98 52.56
N PRO A 933 -16.35 23.88 51.72
CA PRO A 933 -16.78 23.76 50.32
C PRO A 933 -16.40 25.00 49.44
N ALA A 934 -17.06 25.12 48.28
CA ALA A 934 -17.70 26.34 47.76
C ALA A 934 -17.33 26.75 46.31
N HIS A 935 -18.35 26.64 45.45
CA HIS A 935 -18.43 27.13 44.08
C HIS A 935 -18.23 28.66 43.96
N SER A 936 -17.81 29.11 42.78
CA SER A 936 -18.33 30.35 42.19
C SER A 936 -18.27 30.29 40.65
N ASP A 937 -19.08 31.12 40.00
CA ASP A 937 -19.46 31.00 38.58
C ASP A 937 -18.72 31.96 37.64
N VAL A 938 -18.53 31.49 36.39
CA VAL A 938 -18.72 32.22 35.12
C VAL A 938 -17.89 33.50 34.80
N SER A 939 -17.34 33.49 33.58
CA SER A 939 -17.07 34.62 32.65
C SER A 939 -15.72 35.39 32.61
N ARG A 940 -14.94 35.06 31.55
CA ARG A 940 -14.68 35.90 30.34
C ARG A 940 -13.66 37.08 30.38
N VAL A 941 -12.96 37.23 29.23
CA VAL A 941 -12.21 38.41 28.70
C VAL A 941 -10.67 38.47 28.93
N SER A 942 -9.95 38.02 27.88
CA SER A 942 -8.79 38.62 27.18
C SER A 942 -7.78 39.56 27.88
N SER A 943 -6.50 39.16 27.92
CA SER A 943 -5.29 39.87 27.43
C SER A 943 -4.01 39.07 27.78
N GLY A 944 -2.87 39.17 27.09
CA GLY A 944 -2.60 39.82 25.79
C GLY A 944 -1.19 40.42 25.62
N THR A 945 -0.15 39.60 25.43
CA THR A 945 1.23 39.91 24.93
C THR A 945 1.90 38.56 24.63
N GLU A 946 2.42 38.24 23.43
CA GLU A 946 3.54 38.82 22.64
C GLU A 946 4.92 38.16 22.90
N ASP A 947 5.29 37.31 21.94
CA ASP A 947 6.59 37.16 21.26
C ASP A 947 7.89 36.80 22.01
N PHE A 948 8.31 35.54 21.81
CA PHE A 948 9.72 35.14 21.76
C PHE A 948 10.18 35.07 20.30
N HIS A 949 11.25 35.79 19.91
CA HIS A 949 12.55 35.16 19.61
C HIS A 949 13.64 36.14 19.09
N THR A 950 14.70 36.25 19.90
CA THR A 950 16.15 36.32 19.56
C THR A 950 16.59 36.71 18.14
N SER A 951 17.46 37.75 18.11
CA SER A 951 18.14 38.32 16.94
C SER A 951 19.56 37.79 16.73
N PHE A 952 19.97 37.63 15.45
CA PHE A 952 21.37 37.51 14.94
C PHE A 952 22.16 36.25 15.39
N ASP A 953 23.27 35.84 14.77
CA ASP A 953 24.14 36.49 13.77
C ASP A 953 24.67 35.51 12.68
N LYS A 954 25.49 35.98 11.72
CA LYS A 954 25.85 35.25 10.48
C LYS A 954 27.24 35.59 9.90
N GLN A 955 28.20 34.67 9.98
CA GLN A 955 29.46 34.59 9.20
C GLN A 955 29.87 33.09 9.09
N GLN A 956 30.30 32.55 7.93
CA GLN A 956 31.67 32.55 7.36
C GLN A 956 32.71 31.89 8.29
N ASP A 957 33.59 30.96 7.87
CA ASP A 957 34.26 30.81 6.55
C ASP A 957 34.84 29.39 6.24
N THR A 958 35.24 29.19 4.97
CA THR A 958 36.35 28.36 4.39
C THR A 958 36.64 26.87 4.75
N GLU A 959 36.79 26.09 3.67
CA GLU A 959 37.85 25.08 3.35
C GLU A 959 38.30 23.98 4.33
N ASN A 960 38.10 22.71 3.93
CA ASN A 960 39.15 21.71 3.61
C ASN A 960 38.50 20.59 2.73
N LYS A 961 39.08 19.99 1.68
CA LYS A 961 40.44 19.52 1.30
C LYS A 961 40.96 18.29 2.05
N GLN A 962 40.85 17.16 1.34
CA GLN A 962 41.80 16.02 1.24
C GLN A 962 42.36 15.40 2.53
N ALA A 963 41.78 14.25 2.89
CA ALA A 963 42.53 13.00 3.04
C ALA A 963 41.65 11.84 2.52
#